data_AF-A0A946TJJ8-F1
#
_entry.id   AF-A0A946TJJ8-F1
#
_cell.length_a   1.000
_cell.length_b   1.000
_cell.length_c   1.000
_cell.angle_alpha   90.00
_cell.angle_beta   90.00
_cell.angle_gamma   90.00
#
_symmetry.space_group_name_H-M   'P 1'
#
loop_
_entity.id
_entity.type
_entity.pdbx_description
1 polymer ?
#
loop_
_entity_poly.entity_id
_entity_poly.type
_entity_poly.pdbx_seq_one_letter_code
_entity_poly.pdbx_strand_id
1 'polypeptide(L)'
;GTATDADGDSIVDEEFQFLINGVTAQPFSTDNTFTCSAPDCVRDKKLSCQYKAGDGIELSSLAEHSADLIVSNTPPTVTGAIISANSNPVTRESSISCTGQGMNDVDNDPNIVHYFQFYFDGVGRGGFLSSNSNTLTVNCADTTHVPSKQVRCVKGEPVHCEYYANDRPATSSVVTSSNVLSLVNAIPQANDLAISVDEDTSELISLDTYDADGDSLTVSVSQPAKGEVTNHNDGTVTFNPNNEFNYLAPGDSEIITFTYSVNDGTVDSSIGTVTLTVSGVNTPPTVTSSPITSATEDTIYSYTLIAGDVEGDALTISSTTLPSWLTLTDNGDNTATLVGTPLNEDVGSNSVSLLIEDAASSVTQVFTINVINTNDVPVASNQLVKVILPSTTNPVIANPTNHDELYAFFDFDDDDLDLESDSEILWYKDNVLQSVLGTNTYVVPPAKTANGENWHFTVRPGDGIGLGTLVTSNSVLIGSGNAPPLVEVSHISGTDFYDTLSIPFTYSDTNNDVLTFTLEESLDQLTWNVVEDNIASSPYSWSLPSRDGDTYIRISASDGVDSTVSNSVLVVLDNTCSCDSCASCELKLSRPTSWCSEISLTQSLSGVDTCIADPSNINGKTFDCDNNPVVGLNSGNFFELDSKSDVTIENCELSNFRYGFDIDNSNNIDIVDNTVSSTSRNNILISASTVFVGRNILHDAGSGFQSIYVSEGLNVNLENNEIYSCDEGIILSNSNSNIVNKNNIHDVSGDAISLFESDGNVISSNRLINNGQGINLIQSATNLIFDNYLSDNTRNAFDAGNNFWFTSPESGTNVVGGSIIAGNYWSDLTCNDAGDGICEEDYTIGVNIDEHPLVSS
;
A
#
# COMPACT_ATOMS: atom_id res chain seq x y z
N GLY A 1 -69.13 90.85 56.68
CA GLY A 1 -69.96 91.02 55.45
C GLY A 1 -70.40 92.46 55.44
N THR A 2 -71.51 92.80 54.79
CA THR A 2 -72.30 93.98 55.18
C THR A 2 -73.70 93.47 55.48
N ALA A 3 -74.10 93.45 56.75
CA ALA A 3 -75.46 93.08 57.12
C ALA A 3 -76.34 94.33 57.27
N THR A 4 -77.55 94.26 56.70
CA THR A 4 -78.61 95.27 56.87
C THR A 4 -79.83 94.58 57.46
N ASP A 5 -80.56 95.26 58.34
CA ASP A 5 -81.82 94.74 58.84
C ASP A 5 -82.95 94.86 57.79
N ALA A 6 -84.16 94.42 58.15
CA ALA A 6 -85.32 94.43 57.26
C ALA A 6 -85.78 95.86 56.88
N ASP A 7 -85.35 96.86 57.64
CA ASP A 7 -85.71 98.26 57.45
C ASP A 7 -84.62 99.05 56.69
N GLY A 8 -83.47 98.41 56.43
CA GLY A 8 -82.39 98.94 55.61
C GLY A 8 -81.33 99.73 56.38
N ASP A 9 -81.35 99.68 57.71
CA ASP A 9 -80.30 100.26 58.53
C ASP A 9 -79.05 99.36 58.56
N SER A 10 -77.87 99.99 58.62
CA SER A 10 -76.60 99.27 58.71
C SER A 10 -76.40 98.73 60.12
N ILE A 11 -76.21 97.41 60.23
CA ILE A 11 -75.89 96.77 61.50
C ILE A 11 -74.45 97.16 61.88
N VAL A 12 -74.25 97.78 63.04
CA VAL A 12 -72.96 98.38 63.43
C VAL A 12 -72.09 97.52 64.36
N ASP A 13 -72.64 96.44 64.94
CA ASP A 13 -71.90 95.52 65.80
C ASP A 13 -71.79 94.12 65.13
N GLU A 14 -70.74 93.91 64.33
CA GLU A 14 -70.34 92.59 63.81
C GLU A 14 -69.07 92.12 64.55
N GLU A 15 -69.13 90.98 65.25
CA GLU A 15 -67.94 90.27 65.74
C GLU A 15 -67.68 89.02 64.90
N PHE A 16 -66.41 88.80 64.53
CA PHE A 16 -65.92 87.70 63.71
C PHE A 16 -65.03 86.77 64.52
N GLN A 17 -65.14 85.48 64.24
CA GLN A 17 -64.31 84.42 64.78
C GLN A 17 -63.76 83.57 63.65
N PHE A 18 -62.46 83.30 63.66
CA PHE A 18 -61.83 82.43 62.67
C PHE A 18 -61.50 81.07 63.26
N LEU A 19 -61.74 80.02 62.48
CA LEU A 19 -61.53 78.63 62.83
C LEU A 19 -60.62 77.96 61.79
N ILE A 20 -59.69 77.14 62.28
CA ILE A 20 -58.87 76.28 61.44
C ILE A 20 -59.31 74.84 61.71
N ASN A 21 -59.81 74.15 60.69
CA ASN A 21 -60.41 72.81 60.78
C ASN A 21 -61.53 72.72 61.85
N GLY A 22 -62.32 73.78 61.99
CA GLY A 22 -63.43 73.83 62.96
C GLY A 22 -63.02 74.06 64.41
N VAL A 23 -61.74 74.32 64.69
CA VAL A 23 -61.23 74.73 66.01
C VAL A 23 -60.97 76.23 66.02
N THR A 24 -61.42 76.92 67.06
CA THR A 24 -61.20 78.36 67.25
C THR A 24 -59.71 78.72 67.17
N ALA A 25 -59.33 79.48 66.14
CA ALA A 25 -57.98 80.03 65.97
C ALA A 25 -57.86 81.41 66.63
N GLN A 26 -58.93 82.21 66.60
CA GLN A 26 -59.06 83.44 67.37
C GLN A 26 -60.47 83.61 67.95
N PRO A 27 -60.64 84.21 69.14
CA PRO A 27 -61.97 84.51 69.70
C PRO A 27 -62.69 85.59 68.87
N PHE A 28 -63.98 85.80 69.15
CA PHE A 28 -64.78 86.85 68.52
C PHE A 28 -64.14 88.23 68.72
N SER A 29 -64.04 88.99 67.62
CA SER A 29 -63.41 90.31 67.54
C SER A 29 -64.13 91.16 66.50
N THR A 30 -64.13 92.49 66.64
CA THR A 30 -64.63 93.39 65.57
C THR A 30 -63.67 93.48 64.38
N ASP A 31 -62.45 92.95 64.52
CA ASP A 31 -61.51 92.81 63.41
C ASP A 31 -61.93 91.66 62.50
N ASN A 32 -62.16 91.98 61.22
CA ASN A 32 -62.57 91.02 60.20
C ASN A 32 -61.38 90.46 59.40
N THR A 33 -60.14 90.68 59.87
CA THR A 33 -58.93 90.15 59.27
C THR A 33 -58.28 89.09 60.16
N PHE A 34 -57.84 87.99 59.56
CA PHE A 34 -57.06 86.95 60.23
C PHE A 34 -55.71 86.82 59.56
N THR A 35 -54.64 87.05 60.34
CA THR A 35 -53.26 86.79 59.90
C THR A 35 -52.75 85.56 60.62
N CYS A 36 -52.37 84.55 59.84
CA CYS A 36 -51.79 83.32 60.35
C CYS A 36 -50.27 83.39 60.28
N SER A 37 -49.59 82.94 61.33
CA SER A 37 -48.13 82.78 61.40
C SER A 37 -47.79 81.34 61.79
N ALA A 38 -46.64 80.81 61.33
CA ALA A 38 -46.21 79.44 61.60
C ALA A 38 -46.20 79.14 63.12
N PRO A 39 -46.64 77.93 63.56
CA PRO A 39 -46.71 76.69 62.78
C PRO A 39 -48.11 76.31 62.25
N ASP A 40 -49.12 77.16 62.37
CA ASP A 40 -50.51 76.75 62.13
C ASP A 40 -50.99 76.80 60.68
N CYS A 41 -50.23 77.43 59.77
CA CYS A 41 -50.49 77.48 58.33
C CYS A 41 -49.60 76.51 57.53
N VAL A 42 -50.11 75.30 57.34
CA VAL A 42 -49.57 74.24 56.48
C VAL A 42 -50.70 73.67 55.61
N ARG A 43 -50.35 73.02 54.48
CA ARG A 43 -51.31 72.42 53.52
C ARG A 43 -52.35 71.52 54.23
N ASP A 44 -53.55 71.42 53.64
CA ASP A 44 -54.70 70.57 54.05
C ASP A 44 -55.50 71.00 55.29
N LYS A 45 -55.41 72.26 55.70
CA LYS A 45 -56.31 72.84 56.71
C LYS A 45 -57.38 73.76 56.07
N LYS A 46 -58.63 73.63 56.52
CA LYS A 46 -59.80 74.41 56.11
C LYS A 46 -59.96 75.63 57.02
N LEU A 47 -59.90 76.84 56.46
CA LEU A 47 -60.19 78.08 57.19
C LEU A 47 -61.68 78.37 57.07
N SER A 48 -62.36 78.53 58.20
CA SER A 48 -63.73 79.03 58.25
C SER A 48 -63.86 80.26 59.13
N CYS A 49 -64.80 81.13 58.77
CA CYS A 49 -65.15 82.32 59.54
C CYS A 49 -66.60 82.20 59.99
N GLN A 50 -66.82 82.46 61.27
CA GLN A 50 -68.12 82.61 61.88
C GLN A 50 -68.29 84.08 62.27
N TYR A 51 -69.51 84.61 62.20
CA TYR A 51 -69.81 85.95 62.71
C TYR A 51 -71.11 85.97 63.50
N LYS A 52 -71.24 86.96 64.39
CA LYS A 52 -72.48 87.28 65.12
C LYS A 52 -72.82 88.75 64.89
N ALA A 53 -74.12 89.02 64.75
CA ALA A 53 -74.67 90.36 64.58
C ALA A 53 -75.83 90.56 65.58
N GLY A 54 -75.96 91.76 66.16
CA GLY A 54 -77.04 92.10 67.09
C GLY A 54 -77.37 93.59 67.11
N ASP A 55 -78.59 93.93 67.50
CA ASP A 55 -79.13 95.29 67.58
C ASP A 55 -79.09 95.89 69.01
N GLY A 56 -78.27 95.31 69.89
CA GLY A 56 -78.11 95.75 71.27
C GLY A 56 -79.16 95.23 72.27
N ILE A 57 -80.13 94.37 71.87
CA ILE A 57 -81.10 93.79 72.83
C ILE A 57 -81.23 92.24 72.73
N GLU A 58 -81.01 91.58 71.60
CA GLU A 58 -80.82 90.11 71.52
C GLU A 58 -79.94 89.70 70.31
N LEU A 59 -78.98 88.78 70.50
CA LEU A 59 -78.07 88.27 69.46
C LEU A 59 -78.66 87.05 68.75
N SER A 60 -78.75 87.04 67.41
CA SER A 60 -79.30 85.91 66.64
C SER A 60 -78.34 85.29 65.60
N SER A 61 -78.38 83.95 65.54
CA SER A 61 -77.77 82.93 64.65
C SER A 61 -76.39 83.15 64.02
N LEU A 62 -75.47 82.20 64.28
CA LEU A 62 -74.19 82.03 63.57
C LEU A 62 -74.40 81.62 62.10
N ALA A 63 -73.74 82.31 61.17
CA ALA A 63 -73.53 81.83 59.81
C ALA A 63 -72.04 81.52 59.59
N GLU A 64 -71.73 80.42 58.92
CA GLU A 64 -70.35 79.99 58.63
C GLU A 64 -70.05 80.09 57.13
N HIS A 65 -68.88 80.63 56.79
CA HIS A 65 -68.30 80.59 55.44
C HIS A 65 -66.93 79.93 55.52
N SER A 66 -66.66 79.03 54.57
CA SER A 66 -65.39 78.32 54.50
C SER A 66 -64.76 78.44 53.12
N ALA A 67 -63.44 78.63 53.08
CA ALA A 67 -62.64 78.57 51.88
C ALA A 67 -61.40 77.70 52.15
N ASP A 68 -60.96 76.95 51.14
CA ASP A 68 -59.69 76.24 51.20
C ASP A 68 -58.54 77.24 51.07
N LEU A 69 -57.53 77.14 51.94
CA LEU A 69 -56.40 78.06 51.94
C LEU A 69 -55.41 77.66 50.82
N ILE A 70 -55.32 78.45 49.75
CA ILE A 70 -54.27 78.30 48.73
C ILE A 70 -53.17 79.31 49.06
N VAL A 71 -52.00 78.84 49.48
CA VAL A 71 -50.81 79.68 49.68
C VAL A 71 -50.10 79.86 48.34
N SER A 72 -49.71 81.10 48.01
CA SER A 72 -48.95 81.44 46.81
C SER A 72 -47.56 80.79 46.83
N ASN A 73 -47.24 80.02 45.80
CA ASN A 73 -45.94 79.39 45.57
C ASN A 73 -44.98 80.41 44.89
N THR A 74 -43.77 80.54 45.42
CA THR A 74 -42.65 81.24 44.76
C THR A 74 -41.79 80.24 43.98
N PRO A 75 -41.60 80.39 42.66
CA PRO A 75 -40.82 79.43 41.88
C PRO A 75 -39.40 79.25 42.45
N PRO A 76 -38.82 78.05 42.36
CA PRO A 76 -37.42 77.85 42.73
C PRO A 76 -36.52 78.75 41.86
N THR A 77 -35.44 79.25 42.45
CA THR A 77 -34.44 80.06 41.74
C THR A 77 -33.19 79.24 41.49
N VAL A 78 -32.62 79.38 40.29
CA VAL A 78 -31.36 78.74 39.88
C VAL A 78 -30.43 79.82 39.36
N THR A 79 -29.14 79.75 39.69
CA THR A 79 -28.18 80.83 39.38
C THR A 79 -27.23 80.50 38.23
N GLY A 80 -27.16 79.23 37.82
CA GLY A 80 -26.38 78.82 36.66
C GLY A 80 -26.37 77.31 36.44
N ALA A 81 -25.61 76.88 35.44
CA ALA A 81 -25.28 75.49 35.18
C ALA A 81 -23.80 75.35 34.83
N ILE A 82 -23.25 74.15 35.05
CA ILE A 82 -21.89 73.77 34.66
C ILE A 82 -21.98 72.46 33.88
N ILE A 83 -21.22 72.37 32.79
CA ILE A 83 -21.07 71.12 32.02
C ILE A 83 -19.65 70.56 32.24
N SER A 84 -19.52 69.24 32.43
CA SER A 84 -18.23 68.57 32.65
C SER A 84 -18.20 67.20 31.98
N ALA A 85 -17.00 66.66 31.70
CA ALA A 85 -16.82 65.31 31.17
C ALA A 85 -15.87 64.49 32.05
N ASN A 86 -16.02 63.17 32.03
CA ASN A 86 -15.14 62.24 32.75
C ASN A 86 -13.75 62.04 32.10
N SER A 87 -13.58 62.43 30.83
CA SER A 87 -12.28 62.44 30.14
C SER A 87 -12.19 63.62 29.17
N ASN A 88 -10.96 64.03 28.82
CA ASN A 88 -10.66 65.11 27.88
C ASN A 88 -9.45 64.71 27.00
N PRO A 89 -9.60 64.54 25.67
CA PRO A 89 -10.80 64.79 24.85
C PRO A 89 -11.97 63.86 25.16
N VAL A 90 -13.18 64.27 24.76
CA VAL A 90 -14.43 63.51 25.00
C VAL A 90 -14.55 62.41 23.95
N THR A 91 -14.21 61.20 24.36
CA THR A 91 -14.27 59.97 23.55
C THR A 91 -15.67 59.38 23.44
N ARG A 92 -15.86 58.36 22.58
CA ARG A 92 -17.12 57.58 22.53
C ARG A 92 -17.51 56.92 23.86
N GLU A 93 -16.54 56.63 24.72
CA GLU A 93 -16.76 56.06 26.06
C GLU A 93 -16.91 57.12 27.16
N SER A 94 -16.86 58.41 26.79
CA SER A 94 -17.00 59.49 27.74
C SER A 94 -18.44 59.67 28.22
N SER A 95 -18.57 60.19 29.43
CA SER A 95 -19.82 60.65 30.00
C SER A 95 -19.77 62.16 30.22
N ILE A 96 -20.83 62.85 29.81
CA ILE A 96 -21.00 64.29 29.98
C ILE A 96 -22.05 64.52 31.06
N SER A 97 -21.72 65.35 32.04
CA SER A 97 -22.61 65.74 33.13
C SER A 97 -22.98 67.21 33.02
N CYS A 98 -24.27 67.52 33.18
CA CYS A 98 -24.76 68.87 33.41
C CYS A 98 -25.23 68.99 34.85
N THR A 99 -24.72 69.97 35.59
CA THR A 99 -25.08 70.22 36.99
C THR A 99 -25.65 71.62 37.16
N GLY A 100 -26.88 71.70 37.67
CA GLY A 100 -27.52 72.94 38.08
C GLY A 100 -26.91 73.51 39.37
N GLN A 101 -26.68 74.82 39.39
CA GLN A 101 -25.96 75.53 40.47
C GLN A 101 -26.83 76.54 41.21
N GLY A 102 -26.51 76.70 42.49
CA GLY A 102 -27.08 77.69 43.41
C GLY A 102 -28.60 77.71 43.38
N MET A 103 -29.19 76.53 43.58
CA MET A 103 -30.62 76.39 43.75
C MET A 103 -31.04 76.91 45.11
N ASN A 104 -32.07 77.74 45.14
CA ASN A 104 -32.72 78.16 46.36
C ASN A 104 -34.23 78.05 46.16
N ASP A 105 -34.84 77.25 47.01
CA ASP A 105 -36.29 77.05 47.06
C ASP A 105 -36.81 77.65 48.37
N VAL A 106 -37.59 78.73 48.24
CA VAL A 106 -37.91 79.60 49.39
C VAL A 106 -39.02 78.98 50.26
N ASP A 107 -39.90 78.18 49.68
CA ASP A 107 -40.99 77.47 50.38
C ASP A 107 -40.69 75.98 50.65
N ASN A 108 -39.51 75.52 50.21
CA ASN A 108 -38.87 74.25 50.60
C ASN A 108 -39.76 73.04 50.26
N ASP A 109 -40.27 72.98 49.02
CA ASP A 109 -41.05 71.87 48.50
C ASP A 109 -40.15 70.63 48.34
N PRO A 110 -40.51 69.48 48.92
CA PRO A 110 -39.72 68.26 48.82
C PRO A 110 -39.73 67.61 47.43
N ASN A 111 -40.56 68.08 46.48
CA ASN A 111 -40.77 67.44 45.16
C ASN A 111 -40.24 68.27 43.98
N ILE A 112 -39.04 68.84 44.10
CA ILE A 112 -38.39 69.53 42.98
C ILE A 112 -37.96 68.50 41.92
N VAL A 113 -38.34 68.75 40.68
CA VAL A 113 -37.89 68.00 39.49
C VAL A 113 -36.97 68.89 38.66
N HIS A 114 -35.81 68.35 38.32
CA HIS A 114 -34.76 69.02 37.55
C HIS A 114 -34.87 68.67 36.07
N TYR A 115 -34.77 69.65 35.18
CA TYR A 115 -34.84 69.45 33.73
C TYR A 115 -33.56 69.94 33.06
N PHE A 116 -33.03 69.12 32.15
CA PHE A 116 -31.77 69.35 31.46
C PHE A 116 -31.93 69.17 29.94
N GLN A 117 -31.35 70.07 29.15
CA GLN A 117 -31.26 69.94 27.70
C GLN A 117 -29.81 70.10 27.27
N PHE A 118 -29.27 69.15 26.50
CA PHE A 118 -27.94 69.26 25.93
C PHE A 118 -28.03 69.79 24.50
N TYR A 119 -27.14 70.72 24.16
CA TYR A 119 -27.01 71.33 22.84
C TYR A 119 -25.65 71.01 22.24
N PHE A 120 -25.65 70.59 20.98
CA PHE A 120 -24.47 70.29 20.19
C PHE A 120 -24.49 71.18 18.95
N ASP A 121 -23.47 72.03 18.81
CA ASP A 121 -23.41 73.04 17.76
C ASP A 121 -24.71 73.88 17.65
N GLY A 122 -25.28 74.21 18.82
CA GLY A 122 -26.51 74.98 18.93
C GLY A 122 -27.81 74.20 18.68
N VAL A 123 -27.75 72.91 18.35
CA VAL A 123 -28.94 72.05 18.16
C VAL A 123 -29.23 71.25 19.43
N GLY A 124 -30.41 71.46 20.02
CA GLY A 124 -30.89 70.69 21.17
C GLY A 124 -31.24 69.25 20.78
N ARG A 125 -30.60 68.25 21.41
CA ARG A 125 -30.85 66.82 21.16
C ARG A 125 -31.59 66.18 22.34
N GLY A 126 -32.67 65.44 22.09
CA GLY A 126 -33.33 64.58 23.09
C GLY A 126 -34.43 65.22 23.96
N GLY A 127 -34.75 66.52 23.78
CA GLY A 127 -35.73 67.20 24.62
C GLY A 127 -35.27 67.37 26.08
N PHE A 128 -36.01 68.14 26.88
CA PHE A 128 -35.68 68.33 28.29
C PHE A 128 -35.84 67.01 29.07
N LEU A 129 -34.74 66.48 29.57
CA LEU A 129 -34.67 65.25 30.36
C LEU A 129 -34.89 65.59 31.84
N SER A 130 -35.81 64.89 32.49
CA SER A 130 -36.04 65.05 33.94
C SER A 130 -35.12 64.17 34.80
N SER A 131 -34.73 64.70 35.96
CA SER A 131 -33.95 64.03 37.01
C SER A 131 -34.44 64.48 38.39
N ASN A 132 -34.34 63.59 39.37
CA ASN A 132 -34.54 63.93 40.79
C ASN A 132 -33.24 64.44 41.44
N SER A 133 -32.14 64.51 40.68
CA SER A 133 -30.88 65.11 41.09
C SER A 133 -30.62 66.38 40.30
N ASN A 134 -29.97 67.35 40.91
CA ASN A 134 -29.48 68.56 40.25
C ASN A 134 -28.32 68.29 39.27
N THR A 135 -27.89 67.03 39.11
CA THR A 135 -26.96 66.59 38.09
C THR A 135 -27.61 65.53 37.19
N LEU A 136 -27.39 65.65 35.88
CA LEU A 136 -27.70 64.60 34.92
C LEU A 136 -26.44 64.24 34.14
N THR A 137 -26.08 62.95 34.17
CA THR A 137 -24.97 62.38 33.40
C THR A 137 -25.51 61.55 32.25
N VAL A 138 -24.95 61.74 31.05
CA VAL A 138 -25.26 60.98 29.83
C VAL A 138 -23.98 60.40 29.23
N ASN A 139 -24.04 59.17 28.72
CA ASN A 139 -22.90 58.51 28.05
C ASN A 139 -22.91 58.80 26.54
N CYS A 140 -21.73 58.91 25.92
CA CYS A 140 -21.55 59.23 24.50
C CYS A 140 -21.58 58.01 23.52
N ALA A 141 -21.76 56.77 24.00
CA ALA A 141 -21.62 55.53 23.19
C ALA A 141 -22.79 55.18 22.24
N ASP A 142 -22.49 54.42 21.17
CA ASP A 142 -23.18 54.24 19.87
C ASP A 142 -24.48 53.37 19.86
N THR A 143 -25.08 53.21 18.67
CA THR A 143 -26.48 53.50 18.26
C THR A 143 -27.42 52.30 18.05
N THR A 144 -27.24 51.17 18.71
CA THR A 144 -28.17 50.05 18.57
C THR A 144 -28.89 49.76 19.89
N HIS A 145 -30.17 50.19 19.95
CA HIS A 145 -31.22 49.97 20.96
C HIS A 145 -31.63 51.22 21.75
N VAL A 146 -32.78 51.78 21.33
CA VAL A 146 -33.47 52.92 21.95
C VAL A 146 -34.05 52.49 23.32
N PRO A 147 -33.68 53.16 24.43
CA PRO A 147 -34.67 54.00 25.13
C PRO A 147 -34.10 55.32 25.72
N SER A 148 -34.71 56.43 25.31
CA SER A 148 -34.95 57.72 26.02
C SER A 148 -33.87 58.48 26.84
N LYS A 149 -32.60 58.07 26.93
CA LYS A 149 -31.52 58.90 27.54
C LYS A 149 -30.13 58.70 26.90
N GLN A 150 -30.01 58.90 25.58
CA GLN A 150 -28.70 58.85 24.90
C GLN A 150 -28.52 60.05 23.97
N VAL A 151 -27.29 60.56 23.92
CA VAL A 151 -26.93 61.77 23.20
C VAL A 151 -25.70 61.46 22.34
N ARG A 152 -25.82 61.56 21.01
CA ARG A 152 -24.66 61.38 20.11
C ARG A 152 -23.71 62.57 20.25
N CYS A 153 -22.51 62.31 20.71
CA CYS A 153 -21.40 63.25 20.71
C CYS A 153 -20.74 63.20 19.31
N VAL A 154 -20.59 64.34 18.64
CA VAL A 154 -20.00 64.43 17.29
C VAL A 154 -18.77 65.34 17.36
N LYS A 155 -17.68 64.90 16.72
CA LYS A 155 -16.38 65.59 16.65
C LYS A 155 -16.55 67.03 16.18
N GLY A 156 -15.92 67.98 16.88
CA GLY A 156 -15.89 69.40 16.53
C GLY A 156 -17.14 70.22 16.89
N GLU A 157 -18.21 69.61 17.42
CA GLU A 157 -19.40 70.35 17.85
C GLU A 157 -19.20 70.93 19.28
N PRO A 158 -19.36 72.25 19.52
CA PRO A 158 -19.33 72.81 20.86
C PRO A 158 -20.55 72.33 21.67
N VAL A 159 -20.31 71.82 22.89
CA VAL A 159 -21.37 71.30 23.76
C VAL A 159 -21.63 72.22 24.93
N HIS A 160 -22.90 72.60 25.11
CA HIS A 160 -23.39 73.29 26.30
C HIS A 160 -24.71 72.65 26.76
N CYS A 161 -25.14 72.96 27.99
CA CYS A 161 -26.42 72.50 28.49
C CYS A 161 -27.29 73.65 29.02
N GLU A 162 -28.59 73.47 28.94
CA GLU A 162 -29.57 74.30 29.62
C GLU A 162 -30.22 73.53 30.78
N TYR A 163 -30.56 74.28 31.83
CA TYR A 163 -31.06 73.74 33.09
C TYR A 163 -32.18 74.61 33.66
N TYR A 164 -33.22 73.98 34.20
CA TYR A 164 -34.22 74.63 35.06
C TYR A 164 -34.83 73.64 36.08
N ALA A 165 -35.44 74.17 37.14
CA ALA A 165 -36.12 73.40 38.17
C ALA A 165 -37.63 73.68 38.18
N ASN A 166 -38.43 72.68 38.56
CA ASN A 166 -39.90 72.75 38.63
C ASN A 166 -40.39 72.10 39.93
N ASP A 167 -41.33 72.74 40.61
CA ASP A 167 -41.96 72.26 41.86
C ASP A 167 -43.48 72.02 41.74
N ARG A 168 -44.01 72.14 40.51
CA ARG A 168 -45.42 72.06 40.10
C ARG A 168 -46.39 72.92 40.96
N PRO A 169 -46.91 74.05 40.44
CA PRO A 169 -47.00 74.42 39.03
C PRO A 169 -45.91 75.40 38.55
N ALA A 170 -44.95 75.81 39.37
CA ALA A 170 -44.00 76.88 39.04
C ALA A 170 -42.68 76.34 38.43
N THR A 171 -42.02 77.17 37.61
CA THR A 171 -40.74 76.84 36.95
C THR A 171 -39.75 77.96 37.16
N SER A 172 -38.49 77.61 37.43
CA SER A 172 -37.40 78.58 37.41
C SER A 172 -37.18 79.10 35.98
N SER A 173 -36.48 80.24 35.85
CA SER A 173 -35.92 80.61 34.54
C SER A 173 -34.90 79.56 34.08
N VAL A 174 -34.79 79.38 32.76
CA VAL A 174 -33.78 78.51 32.15
C VAL A 174 -32.44 79.20 32.21
N VAL A 175 -31.40 78.48 32.65
CA VAL A 175 -30.01 78.95 32.64
C VAL A 175 -29.16 78.05 31.75
N THR A 176 -28.25 78.67 30.99
CA THR A 176 -27.28 77.96 30.15
C THR A 176 -25.99 77.73 30.91
N SER A 177 -25.25 76.66 30.59
CA SER A 177 -23.97 76.37 31.21
C SER A 177 -22.98 77.50 30.98
N SER A 178 -22.27 77.87 32.05
CA SER A 178 -21.28 78.96 32.02
C SER A 178 -20.03 78.63 31.21
N ASN A 179 -19.81 77.35 30.92
CA ASN A 179 -18.73 76.83 30.09
C ASN A 179 -19.29 76.02 28.90
N VAL A 180 -18.46 75.91 27.86
CA VAL A 180 -18.69 75.08 26.67
C VAL A 180 -17.57 74.04 26.61
N LEU A 181 -17.90 72.77 26.35
CA LEU A 181 -16.91 71.74 26.06
C LEU A 181 -16.57 71.75 24.57
N SER A 182 -15.28 71.80 24.24
CA SER A 182 -14.77 71.70 22.88
C SER A 182 -14.15 70.32 22.70
N LEU A 183 -14.56 69.58 21.67
CA LEU A 183 -13.94 68.32 21.30
C LEU A 183 -12.72 68.63 20.41
N VAL A 184 -11.52 68.28 20.86
CA VAL A 184 -10.28 68.33 20.06
C VAL A 184 -9.98 66.92 19.60
N ASN A 185 -9.57 66.77 18.34
CA ASN A 185 -9.14 65.49 17.79
C ASN A 185 -8.00 64.86 18.61
N ALA A 186 -8.18 63.65 19.11
CA ALA A 186 -7.07 62.83 19.59
C ALA A 186 -6.19 62.40 18.41
N ILE A 187 -4.86 62.48 18.57
CA ILE A 187 -3.94 61.91 17.57
C ILE A 187 -3.99 60.39 17.73
N PRO A 188 -4.12 59.60 16.65
CA PRO A 188 -4.18 58.16 16.76
C PRO A 188 -2.80 57.58 17.14
N GLN A 189 -2.79 56.36 17.67
CA GLN A 189 -1.61 55.68 18.17
C GLN A 189 -1.33 54.39 17.37
N ALA A 190 -0.09 54.26 16.91
CA ALA A 190 0.49 53.02 16.39
C ALA A 190 1.55 52.53 17.39
N ASN A 191 1.42 51.29 17.87
CA ASN A 191 2.32 50.70 18.86
C ASN A 191 3.39 49.82 18.20
N ASP A 192 4.48 49.57 18.91
CA ASP A 192 5.48 48.61 18.43
C ASP A 192 4.99 47.17 18.62
N LEU A 193 5.33 46.30 17.67
CA LEU A 193 5.01 44.88 17.68
C LEU A 193 6.29 44.05 17.53
N ALA A 194 6.32 42.90 18.19
CA ALA A 194 7.37 41.90 18.02
C ALA A 194 6.71 40.55 17.73
N ILE A 195 6.98 39.99 16.55
CA ILE A 195 6.36 38.74 16.06
C ILE A 195 7.47 37.79 15.58
N SER A 196 7.28 36.49 15.80
CA SER A 196 8.14 35.43 15.25
C SER A 196 7.41 34.78 14.08
N VAL A 197 8.12 34.52 12.98
CA VAL A 197 7.56 33.91 11.77
C VAL A 197 8.54 32.88 11.22
N ASP A 198 8.02 31.82 10.61
CA ASP A 198 8.84 30.82 9.93
C ASP A 198 9.05 31.23 8.46
N GLU A 199 10.26 31.05 7.96
CA GLU A 199 10.68 31.54 6.63
C GLU A 199 9.91 30.95 5.45
N ASP A 200 9.29 29.78 5.62
CA ASP A 200 8.51 29.11 4.57
C ASP A 200 7.04 29.50 4.55
N THR A 201 6.60 30.34 5.49
CA THR A 201 5.18 30.66 5.67
C THR A 201 4.92 32.16 5.64
N SER A 202 3.86 32.54 4.93
CA SER A 202 3.34 33.90 5.00
C SER A 202 2.50 34.07 6.26
N GLU A 203 2.74 35.14 7.02
CA GLU A 203 2.06 35.39 8.30
C GLU A 203 1.10 36.58 8.21
N LEU A 204 -0.11 36.43 8.75
CA LEU A 204 -1.09 37.51 8.86
C LEU A 204 -0.96 38.21 10.22
N ILE A 205 -0.54 39.48 10.18
CA ILE A 205 -0.25 40.28 11.37
C ILE A 205 -1.36 41.32 11.56
N SER A 206 -1.98 41.30 12.74
CA SER A 206 -2.89 42.38 13.17
C SER A 206 -2.08 43.52 13.78
N LEU A 207 -2.19 44.72 13.21
CA LEU A 207 -1.44 45.88 13.68
C LEU A 207 -2.08 46.44 14.97
N ASP A 208 -1.25 46.80 15.94
CA ASP A 208 -1.73 47.38 17.20
C ASP A 208 -1.97 48.88 16.99
N THR A 209 -3.25 49.22 16.85
CA THR A 209 -3.73 50.55 16.50
C THR A 209 -4.82 50.96 17.46
N TYR A 210 -4.80 52.23 17.87
CA TYR A 210 -5.77 52.76 18.81
C TYR A 210 -6.07 54.23 18.51
N ASP A 211 -7.33 54.60 18.60
CA ASP A 211 -7.77 55.99 18.60
C ASP A 211 -8.74 56.25 19.76
N ALA A 212 -8.49 57.31 20.51
CA ALA A 212 -9.26 57.59 21.72
C ALA A 212 -10.70 58.00 21.38
N ASP A 213 -10.91 58.73 20.28
CA ASP A 213 -12.23 59.22 19.88
C ASP A 213 -13.02 58.17 19.07
N GLY A 214 -12.36 57.09 18.66
CA GLY A 214 -12.93 55.96 17.93
C GLY A 214 -13.15 56.25 16.46
N ASP A 215 -12.30 57.11 15.88
CA ASP A 215 -12.30 57.40 14.45
C ASP A 215 -11.81 56.19 13.63
N SER A 216 -12.27 56.10 12.38
CA SER A 216 -11.82 55.06 11.45
C SER A 216 -10.37 55.31 11.08
N LEU A 217 -9.52 54.30 11.26
CA LEU A 217 -8.09 54.40 10.96
C LEU A 217 -7.78 53.88 9.57
N THR A 218 -6.94 54.63 8.85
CA THR A 218 -6.31 54.18 7.60
C THR A 218 -4.82 53.93 7.86
N VAL A 219 -4.33 52.77 7.43
CA VAL A 219 -2.96 52.33 7.69
C VAL A 219 -2.07 52.62 6.49
N SER A 220 -0.89 53.19 6.72
CA SER A 220 0.20 53.25 5.75
C SER A 220 1.39 52.44 6.26
N VAL A 221 1.98 51.60 5.41
CA VAL A 221 3.09 50.70 5.77
C VAL A 221 4.30 50.92 4.86
N SER A 222 5.50 50.77 5.41
CA SER A 222 6.75 50.68 4.64
C SER A 222 7.05 49.22 4.27
N GLN A 223 7.86 49.02 3.24
CA GLN A 223 8.42 47.69 2.96
C GLN A 223 9.68 47.44 3.83
N PRO A 224 9.91 46.19 4.29
CA PRO A 224 11.17 45.79 4.88
C PRO A 224 12.30 45.71 3.84
N ALA A 225 13.54 45.49 4.31
CA ALA A 225 14.69 45.32 3.42
C ALA A 225 14.72 43.95 2.70
N LYS A 226 14.06 42.95 3.28
CA LYS A 226 13.88 41.59 2.74
C LYS A 226 12.46 41.11 3.02
N GLY A 227 11.94 40.28 2.12
CA GLY A 227 10.53 39.88 2.10
C GLY A 227 9.60 41.02 1.66
N GLU A 228 8.29 40.75 1.69
CA GLU A 228 7.26 41.67 1.21
C GLU A 228 6.10 41.78 2.20
N VAL A 229 5.63 43.01 2.45
CA VAL A 229 4.45 43.29 3.27
C VAL A 229 3.30 43.78 2.40
N THR A 230 2.17 43.08 2.46
CA THR A 230 0.92 43.48 1.80
C THR A 230 -0.06 44.04 2.84
N ASN A 231 -0.51 45.28 2.65
CA ASN A 231 -1.53 45.91 3.49
C ASN A 231 -2.94 45.60 2.98
N HIS A 232 -3.80 45.05 3.84
CA HIS A 232 -5.17 44.67 3.49
C HIS A 232 -6.19 45.81 3.68
N ASN A 233 -5.75 46.94 4.24
CA ASN A 233 -6.57 48.12 4.52
C ASN A 233 -7.71 47.89 5.52
N ASP A 234 -7.60 46.88 6.37
CA ASP A 234 -8.56 46.53 7.43
C ASP A 234 -7.93 46.48 8.83
N GLY A 235 -6.69 47.00 8.96
CA GLY A 235 -5.90 46.92 10.18
C GLY A 235 -4.95 45.72 10.24
N THR A 236 -4.95 44.87 9.22
CA THR A 236 -4.03 43.73 9.10
C THR A 236 -3.06 43.87 7.92
N VAL A 237 -1.92 43.20 8.03
CA VAL A 237 -0.92 43.07 6.96
C VAL A 237 -0.48 41.61 6.84
N THR A 238 -0.11 41.18 5.64
CA THR A 238 0.57 39.89 5.44
C THR A 238 2.04 40.12 5.17
N PHE A 239 2.91 39.45 5.91
CA PHE A 239 4.33 39.35 5.60
C PHE A 239 4.59 38.05 4.83
N ASN A 240 5.23 38.17 3.67
CA ASN A 240 5.68 37.04 2.87
C ASN A 240 7.22 37.06 2.80
N PRO A 241 7.91 36.03 3.33
CA PRO A 241 9.37 35.92 3.24
C PRO A 241 9.93 35.87 1.81
N ASN A 242 9.12 35.49 0.80
CA ASN A 242 9.49 35.45 -0.63
C ASN A 242 10.77 34.65 -0.94
N ASN A 243 11.04 33.59 -0.18
CA ASN A 243 12.23 32.74 -0.23
C ASN A 243 13.56 33.49 -0.01
N GLU A 244 13.54 34.74 0.46
CA GLU A 244 14.76 35.52 0.68
C GLU A 244 15.52 35.12 1.95
N PHE A 245 15.00 34.16 2.71
CA PHE A 245 15.53 33.72 3.99
C PHE A 245 16.03 32.26 3.99
N ASN A 246 15.71 31.43 2.98
CA ASN A 246 15.98 29.98 2.88
C ASN A 246 17.44 29.52 3.10
N TYR A 247 18.38 30.43 3.32
CA TYR A 247 19.73 30.08 3.80
C TYR A 247 19.79 29.92 5.32
N LEU A 248 18.72 30.21 6.08
CA LEU A 248 18.72 30.11 7.53
C LEU A 248 18.53 28.65 7.95
N ALA A 249 19.58 28.05 8.52
CA ALA A 249 19.48 26.71 9.06
C ALA A 249 18.53 26.65 10.30
N PRO A 250 17.98 25.47 10.63
CA PRO A 250 17.18 25.29 11.84
C PRO A 250 17.88 25.80 13.11
N GLY A 251 17.24 26.73 13.81
CA GLY A 251 17.77 27.36 15.02
C GLY A 251 18.51 28.69 14.78
N ASP A 252 18.79 29.05 13.52
CA ASP A 252 19.19 30.40 13.15
C ASP A 252 17.96 31.30 12.98
N SER A 253 18.20 32.62 13.08
CA SER A 253 17.15 33.62 12.84
C SER A 253 17.71 34.93 12.35
N GLU A 254 16.92 35.65 11.55
CA GLU A 254 17.22 37.02 11.12
C GLU A 254 16.11 37.97 11.57
N ILE A 255 16.52 39.13 12.09
CA ILE A 255 15.57 40.18 12.50
C ILE A 255 15.43 41.18 11.36
N ILE A 256 14.20 41.39 10.92
CA ILE A 256 13.83 42.44 9.98
C ILE A 256 12.74 43.33 10.55
N THR A 257 12.69 44.57 10.08
CA THR A 257 11.72 45.56 10.59
C THR A 257 11.03 46.27 9.45
N PHE A 258 9.74 46.55 9.63
CA PHE A 258 9.03 47.56 8.84
C PHE A 258 8.28 48.50 9.78
N THR A 259 7.85 49.62 9.24
CA THR A 259 7.19 50.68 10.00
C THR A 259 5.79 50.93 9.48
N TYR A 260 4.91 51.43 10.34
CA TYR A 260 3.58 51.83 9.95
C TYR A 260 3.13 53.09 10.69
N SER A 261 2.21 53.82 10.08
CA SER A 261 1.49 54.94 10.68
C SER A 261 0.01 54.81 10.40
N VAL A 262 -0.81 55.31 11.31
CA VAL A 262 -2.27 55.35 11.15
C VAL A 262 -2.78 56.78 11.08
N ASN A 263 -3.79 56.99 10.24
CA ASN A 263 -4.43 58.29 10.04
C ASN A 263 -5.93 58.19 10.32
N ASP A 264 -6.44 59.11 11.13
CA ASP A 264 -7.84 59.21 11.55
C ASP A 264 -8.74 60.05 10.61
N GLY A 265 -8.22 60.37 9.42
CA GLY A 265 -8.81 61.30 8.45
C GLY A 265 -8.38 62.76 8.65
N THR A 266 -7.63 63.09 9.70
CA THR A 266 -7.17 64.45 10.01
C THR A 266 -5.68 64.57 10.28
N VAL A 267 -5.07 63.61 10.99
CA VAL A 267 -3.65 63.64 11.35
C VAL A 267 -3.06 62.23 11.39
N ASP A 268 -1.77 62.12 11.08
CA ASP A 268 -1.00 60.88 11.21
C ASP A 268 -0.53 60.66 12.65
N SER A 269 -0.48 59.40 13.07
CA SER A 269 0.16 58.97 14.32
C SER A 269 1.68 59.18 14.29
N SER A 270 2.33 59.01 15.46
CA SER A 270 3.74 58.61 15.46
C SER A 270 3.92 57.26 14.76
N ILE A 271 5.13 56.99 14.26
CA ILE A 271 5.46 55.72 13.62
C ILE A 271 5.50 54.61 14.66
N GLY A 272 4.79 53.50 14.40
CA GLY A 272 4.98 52.21 15.06
C GLY A 272 5.93 51.33 14.27
N THR A 273 6.71 50.50 14.97
CA THR A 273 7.69 49.57 14.38
C THR A 273 7.24 48.13 14.60
N VAL A 274 7.16 47.37 13.51
CA VAL A 274 7.00 45.91 13.59
C VAL A 274 8.37 45.28 13.45
N THR A 275 8.78 44.53 14.46
CA THR A 275 9.99 43.73 14.49
C THR A 275 9.63 42.28 14.25
N LEU A 276 10.13 41.71 13.16
CA LEU A 276 9.94 40.31 12.78
C LEU A 276 11.22 39.54 13.06
N THR A 277 11.12 38.47 13.84
CA THR A 277 12.18 37.46 13.98
C THR A 277 11.82 36.30 13.06
N VAL A 278 12.53 36.18 11.94
CA VAL A 278 12.32 35.10 10.96
C VAL A 278 13.18 33.91 11.39
N SER A 279 12.56 32.79 11.74
CA SER A 279 13.24 31.53 12.10
C SER A 279 13.50 30.67 10.87
N GLY A 280 14.69 30.08 10.82
CA GLY A 280 15.06 29.09 9.81
C GLY A 280 14.37 27.74 10.03
N VAL A 281 13.97 27.10 8.93
CA VAL A 281 13.35 25.77 8.88
C VAL A 281 14.11 24.93 7.83
N ASN A 282 14.27 23.63 8.08
CA ASN A 282 15.06 22.77 7.19
C ASN A 282 14.36 22.59 5.84
N THR A 283 14.96 23.03 4.74
CA THR A 283 14.52 22.64 3.39
C THR A 283 15.11 21.27 3.01
N PRO A 284 14.34 20.33 2.42
CA PRO A 284 14.92 19.07 1.93
C PRO A 284 15.95 19.29 0.80
N PRO A 285 16.89 18.35 0.62
CA PRO A 285 17.88 18.46 -0.45
C PRO A 285 17.23 18.42 -1.83
N THR A 286 17.92 18.96 -2.83
CA THR A 286 17.47 18.98 -4.23
C THR A 286 18.49 18.30 -5.15
N VAL A 287 18.00 17.45 -6.05
CA VAL A 287 18.84 16.82 -7.09
C VAL A 287 18.77 17.67 -8.36
N THR A 288 19.92 18.06 -8.89
CA THR A 288 20.02 18.95 -10.07
C THR A 288 20.54 18.23 -11.32
N SER A 289 21.16 17.07 -11.16
CA SER A 289 21.57 16.22 -12.28
C SER A 289 20.41 15.42 -12.87
N SER A 290 20.52 15.11 -14.16
CA SER A 290 19.60 14.21 -14.86
C SER A 290 20.29 12.86 -15.09
N PRO A 291 19.65 11.72 -14.75
CA PRO A 291 20.23 10.40 -14.93
C PRO A 291 20.40 10.04 -16.41
N ILE A 292 21.42 9.23 -16.69
CA ILE A 292 21.63 8.63 -18.02
C ILE A 292 20.84 7.31 -18.04
N THR A 293 19.77 7.25 -18.82
CA THR A 293 18.83 6.11 -18.81
C THR A 293 19.15 5.05 -19.87
N SER A 294 20.34 5.12 -20.49
CA SER A 294 20.80 4.15 -21.48
C SER A 294 22.21 3.71 -21.17
N ALA A 295 22.45 2.41 -21.18
CA ALA A 295 23.76 1.82 -21.16
C ALA A 295 23.91 0.89 -22.36
N THR A 296 25.15 0.58 -22.70
CA THR A 296 25.49 -0.47 -23.66
C THR A 296 26.22 -1.51 -22.84
N GLU A 297 25.85 -2.77 -22.98
CA GLU A 297 26.64 -3.85 -22.36
C GLU A 297 28.11 -3.79 -22.82
N ASP A 298 28.98 -4.40 -22.03
CA ASP A 298 30.44 -4.42 -22.21
C ASP A 298 31.12 -3.04 -22.26
N THR A 299 30.33 -1.98 -22.07
CA THR A 299 30.77 -0.59 -22.05
C THR A 299 30.57 -0.02 -20.66
N ILE A 300 31.61 0.66 -20.15
CA ILE A 300 31.52 1.34 -18.86
C ILE A 300 30.39 2.38 -18.92
N TYR A 301 29.38 2.18 -18.08
CA TYR A 301 28.38 3.17 -17.74
C TYR A 301 28.93 4.06 -16.63
N SER A 302 28.74 5.38 -16.76
CA SER A 302 29.10 6.34 -15.73
C SER A 302 28.08 7.48 -15.68
N TYR A 303 27.55 7.74 -14.49
CA TYR A 303 26.66 8.86 -14.20
C TYR A 303 27.10 9.55 -12.92
N THR A 304 27.27 10.87 -12.97
CA THR A 304 27.53 11.68 -11.77
C THR A 304 26.23 12.36 -11.33
N LEU A 305 25.74 11.94 -10.18
CA LEU A 305 24.67 12.63 -9.47
C LEU A 305 25.22 13.92 -8.86
N ILE A 306 24.45 15.01 -8.99
CA ILE A 306 24.74 16.32 -8.39
C ILE A 306 23.50 16.73 -7.60
N ALA A 307 23.67 16.91 -6.29
CA ALA A 307 22.66 17.43 -5.40
C ALA A 307 23.14 18.72 -4.72
N GLY A 308 22.22 19.40 -4.06
CA GLY A 308 22.51 20.59 -3.28
C GLY A 308 21.43 20.83 -2.26
N ASP A 309 21.79 21.65 -1.28
CA ASP A 309 20.96 22.06 -0.17
C ASP A 309 21.05 23.58 -0.07
N VAL A 310 19.94 24.26 0.21
CA VAL A 310 19.88 25.73 0.11
C VAL A 310 20.48 26.40 1.35
N GLU A 311 20.40 25.73 2.49
CA GLU A 311 21.06 26.06 3.76
C GLU A 311 22.56 25.71 3.72
N GLY A 312 22.94 24.80 2.82
CA GLY A 312 24.32 24.37 2.61
C GLY A 312 24.72 23.20 3.50
N ASP A 313 23.74 22.41 3.94
CA ASP A 313 23.95 21.25 4.78
C ASP A 313 24.74 20.14 4.06
N ALA A 314 25.44 19.34 4.86
CA ALA A 314 26.21 18.21 4.35
C ALA A 314 25.25 17.08 3.96
N LEU A 315 25.33 16.62 2.72
CA LEU A 315 24.47 15.57 2.20
C LEU A 315 25.13 14.19 2.30
N THR A 316 24.32 13.19 2.62
CA THR A 316 24.68 11.77 2.50
C THR A 316 23.92 11.17 1.33
N ILE A 317 24.63 10.53 0.40
CA ILE A 317 24.01 9.93 -0.80
C ILE A 317 24.15 8.40 -0.72
N SER A 318 23.01 7.71 -0.72
CA SER A 318 22.94 6.25 -0.65
C SER A 318 22.01 5.68 -1.72
N SER A 319 21.99 4.36 -1.86
CA SER A 319 21.08 3.65 -2.77
C SER A 319 20.15 2.74 -1.99
N THR A 320 18.85 2.79 -2.31
CA THR A 320 17.84 1.84 -1.83
C THR A 320 17.60 0.70 -2.82
N THR A 321 17.86 0.94 -4.11
CA THR A 321 17.81 -0.09 -5.16
C THR A 321 18.91 0.19 -6.17
N LEU A 322 19.76 -0.82 -6.41
CA LEU A 322 20.88 -0.73 -7.34
C LEU A 322 21.07 -2.09 -8.03
N PRO A 323 21.24 -2.14 -9.37
CA PRO A 323 21.62 -3.36 -10.08
C PRO A 323 22.98 -3.88 -9.60
N SER A 324 23.19 -5.20 -9.64
CA SER A 324 24.42 -5.86 -9.18
C SER A 324 25.69 -5.39 -9.91
N TRP A 325 25.57 -5.02 -11.18
CA TRP A 325 26.67 -4.53 -12.03
C TRP A 325 27.05 -3.07 -11.77
N LEU A 326 26.26 -2.34 -10.97
CA LEU A 326 26.43 -0.90 -10.73
C LEU A 326 26.90 -0.63 -9.31
N THR A 327 27.83 0.32 -9.16
CA THR A 327 28.35 0.75 -7.86
C THR A 327 28.08 2.23 -7.66
N LEU A 328 27.64 2.62 -6.45
CA LEU A 328 27.47 4.00 -6.02
C LEU A 328 28.63 4.39 -5.10
N THR A 329 29.30 5.50 -5.39
CA THR A 329 30.30 6.12 -4.52
C THR A 329 29.86 7.54 -4.19
N ASP A 330 29.56 7.80 -2.92
CA ASP A 330 29.39 9.17 -2.41
C ASP A 330 30.77 9.85 -2.34
N ASN A 331 30.92 11.00 -3.01
CA ASN A 331 32.18 11.73 -3.05
C ASN A 331 32.35 12.70 -1.86
N GLY A 332 31.31 12.89 -1.03
CA GLY A 332 31.33 13.78 0.13
C GLY A 332 31.39 15.27 -0.21
N ASP A 333 31.10 15.64 -1.45
CA ASP A 333 31.07 17.01 -1.98
C ASP A 333 29.73 17.34 -2.66
N ASN A 334 28.65 16.74 -2.15
CA ASN A 334 27.29 16.79 -2.72
C ASN A 334 27.17 16.17 -4.12
N THR A 335 28.16 15.38 -4.53
CA THR A 335 28.11 14.55 -5.73
C THR A 335 28.28 13.09 -5.39
N ALA A 336 27.70 12.22 -6.21
CA ALA A 336 27.95 10.78 -6.16
C ALA A 336 28.18 10.22 -7.55
N THR A 337 29.06 9.23 -7.65
CA THR A 337 29.40 8.57 -8.91
C THR A 337 28.75 7.20 -8.96
N LEU A 338 27.93 6.95 -9.98
CA LEU A 338 27.47 5.64 -10.36
C LEU A 338 28.38 5.12 -11.48
N VAL A 339 29.03 3.98 -11.26
CA VAL A 339 29.91 3.35 -12.26
C VAL A 339 29.74 1.84 -12.27
N GLY A 340 29.71 1.26 -13.46
CA GLY A 340 29.49 -0.17 -13.67
C GLY A 340 29.72 -0.56 -15.14
N THR A 341 29.86 -1.85 -15.41
CA THR A 341 29.87 -2.38 -16.78
C THR A 341 28.81 -3.48 -16.82
N PRO A 342 27.65 -3.23 -17.46
CA PRO A 342 26.63 -4.26 -17.60
C PRO A 342 27.11 -5.36 -18.55
N LEU A 343 26.72 -6.60 -18.28
CA LEU A 343 26.96 -7.78 -19.11
C LEU A 343 25.68 -8.18 -19.84
N ASN A 344 25.74 -9.24 -20.66
CA ASN A 344 24.57 -9.72 -21.40
C ASN A 344 23.39 -10.15 -20.51
N GLU A 345 23.67 -10.66 -19.29
CA GLU A 345 22.63 -10.96 -18.30
C GLU A 345 21.86 -9.72 -17.80
N ASP A 346 22.40 -8.52 -18.01
CA ASP A 346 21.83 -7.24 -17.60
C ASP A 346 21.03 -6.55 -18.72
N VAL A 347 20.98 -7.12 -19.94
CA VAL A 347 20.27 -6.54 -21.08
C VAL A 347 18.81 -6.28 -20.76
N GLY A 348 18.34 -5.08 -21.10
CA GLY A 348 16.98 -4.62 -20.79
C GLY A 348 16.93 -3.67 -19.59
N SER A 349 15.86 -3.77 -18.81
CA SER A 349 15.43 -2.72 -17.87
C SER A 349 16.00 -2.92 -16.46
N ASN A 350 16.85 -2.00 -16.01
CA ASN A 350 17.52 -2.03 -14.71
C ASN A 350 17.07 -0.85 -13.82
N SER A 351 16.42 -1.12 -12.69
CA SER A 351 15.88 -0.08 -11.80
C SER A 351 16.93 0.48 -10.84
N VAL A 352 16.95 1.81 -10.68
CA VAL A 352 17.83 2.53 -9.75
C VAL A 352 16.99 3.46 -8.87
N SER A 353 17.24 3.42 -7.56
CA SER A 353 16.63 4.31 -6.56
C SER A 353 17.71 4.84 -5.62
N LEU A 354 17.95 6.14 -5.68
CA LEU A 354 18.96 6.86 -4.91
C LEU A 354 18.28 7.71 -3.85
N LEU A 355 18.82 7.69 -2.64
CA LEU A 355 18.34 8.44 -1.49
C LEU A 355 19.39 9.50 -1.13
N ILE A 356 18.98 10.76 -1.07
CA ILE A 356 19.82 11.90 -0.74
C ILE A 356 19.25 12.50 0.54
N GLU A 357 20.05 12.52 1.60
CA GLU A 357 19.62 12.89 2.96
C GLU A 357 20.49 14.02 3.50
N ASP A 358 19.87 15.00 4.14
CA ASP A 358 20.51 15.86 5.13
C ASP A 358 20.32 15.25 6.54
N ALA A 359 20.56 16.02 7.61
CA ALA A 359 20.41 15.51 8.98
C ALA A 359 18.95 15.33 9.47
N ALA A 360 17.97 15.88 8.75
CA ALA A 360 16.56 15.99 9.15
C ALA A 360 15.56 15.48 8.08
N SER A 361 15.88 15.59 6.80
CA SER A 361 15.00 15.35 5.65
C SER A 361 15.71 14.58 4.52
N SER A 362 14.93 14.07 3.57
CA SER A 362 15.46 13.33 2.43
C SER A 362 14.66 13.52 1.15
N VAL A 363 15.31 13.28 0.01
CA VAL A 363 14.72 13.23 -1.32
C VAL A 363 15.18 11.97 -2.06
N THR A 364 14.30 11.38 -2.86
CA THR A 364 14.60 10.17 -3.64
C THR A 364 14.60 10.47 -5.13
N GLN A 365 15.65 10.04 -5.84
CA GLN A 365 15.71 10.02 -7.31
C GLN A 365 15.55 8.59 -7.82
N VAL A 366 14.48 8.33 -8.59
CA VAL A 366 14.19 7.01 -9.19
C VAL A 366 14.27 7.10 -10.71
N PHE A 367 14.95 6.14 -11.33
CA PHE A 367 15.02 6.01 -12.78
C PHE A 367 15.33 4.57 -13.20
N THR A 368 15.24 4.30 -14.49
CA THR A 368 15.56 3.00 -15.09
C THR A 368 16.66 3.20 -16.12
N ILE A 369 17.67 2.32 -16.10
CA ILE A 369 18.70 2.21 -17.13
C ILE A 369 18.28 1.11 -18.09
N ASN A 370 18.12 1.44 -19.36
CA ASN A 370 17.93 0.46 -20.43
C ASN A 370 19.29 0.05 -21.00
N VAL A 371 19.73 -1.17 -20.71
CA VAL A 371 20.95 -1.76 -21.27
C VAL A 371 20.62 -2.28 -22.67
N ILE A 372 21.35 -1.79 -23.66
CA ILE A 372 21.23 -2.19 -25.06
C ILE A 372 22.27 -3.27 -25.34
N ASN A 373 21.81 -4.39 -25.88
CA ASN A 373 22.64 -5.48 -26.35
C ASN A 373 23.62 -5.01 -27.45
N THR A 374 24.86 -5.50 -27.44
CA THR A 374 25.88 -5.34 -28.48
C THR A 374 26.11 -6.70 -29.10
N ASN A 375 26.28 -6.76 -30.42
CA ASN A 375 26.58 -8.04 -31.04
C ASN A 375 27.93 -8.58 -30.55
N ASP A 376 27.93 -9.76 -29.96
CA ASP A 376 29.12 -10.54 -29.66
C ASP A 376 29.36 -11.54 -30.78
N VAL A 377 30.62 -11.67 -31.24
CA VAL A 377 30.91 -12.59 -32.33
C VAL A 377 31.12 -14.01 -31.80
N PRO A 378 30.53 -15.04 -32.44
CA PRO A 378 30.59 -16.42 -31.95
C PRO A 378 32.03 -16.97 -31.94
N VAL A 379 32.36 -17.74 -30.90
CA VAL A 379 33.69 -18.32 -30.67
C VAL A 379 33.66 -19.84 -30.81
N ALA A 380 34.50 -20.39 -31.69
CA ALA A 380 34.55 -21.84 -31.91
C ALA A 380 35.21 -22.56 -30.71
N SER A 381 34.50 -23.51 -30.09
CA SER A 381 34.96 -24.25 -28.90
C SER A 381 35.57 -25.62 -29.22
N ASN A 382 35.15 -26.26 -30.32
CA ASN A 382 35.64 -27.57 -30.76
C ASN A 382 35.73 -27.63 -32.29
N GLN A 383 36.85 -28.08 -32.88
CA GLN A 383 36.99 -28.17 -34.35
C GLN A 383 37.64 -29.48 -34.79
N LEU A 384 36.90 -30.30 -35.53
CA LEU A 384 37.39 -31.59 -36.00
C LEU A 384 37.01 -31.85 -37.46
N VAL A 385 37.94 -32.43 -38.23
CA VAL A 385 37.61 -33.07 -39.51
C VAL A 385 36.99 -34.43 -39.18
N LYS A 386 35.72 -34.63 -39.53
CA LYS A 386 35.03 -35.92 -39.36
C LYS A 386 34.85 -36.59 -40.72
N VAL A 387 34.99 -37.91 -40.75
CA VAL A 387 34.50 -38.75 -41.84
C VAL A 387 33.14 -39.25 -41.42
N ILE A 388 32.10 -38.85 -42.13
CA ILE A 388 30.73 -39.31 -41.86
C ILE A 388 30.34 -40.20 -43.03
N LEU A 389 30.08 -41.48 -42.76
CA LEU A 389 29.42 -42.34 -43.74
C LEU A 389 27.95 -41.92 -43.87
N PRO A 390 27.30 -42.13 -45.02
CA PRO A 390 25.89 -41.77 -45.20
C PRO A 390 24.96 -42.72 -44.41
N SER A 391 24.95 -42.65 -43.07
CA SER A 391 23.90 -43.12 -42.16
C SER A 391 24.15 -42.65 -40.72
N THR A 392 23.08 -42.39 -39.99
CA THR A 392 22.92 -41.44 -38.87
C THR A 392 23.40 -41.87 -37.47
N THR A 393 24.63 -42.39 -37.29
CA THR A 393 25.24 -42.47 -35.93
C THR A 393 26.78 -42.40 -35.97
N ASN A 394 27.35 -41.41 -35.29
CA ASN A 394 28.79 -41.06 -35.21
C ASN A 394 29.67 -42.22 -34.70
N PRO A 395 30.77 -42.53 -35.40
CA PRO A 395 32.09 -42.26 -34.79
C PRO A 395 33.05 -41.55 -35.73
N VAL A 396 33.99 -40.81 -35.14
CA VAL A 396 35.09 -40.13 -35.86
C VAL A 396 36.11 -41.18 -36.31
N ILE A 397 36.26 -41.40 -37.62
CA ILE A 397 37.30 -42.27 -38.17
C ILE A 397 38.63 -41.50 -38.19
N ALA A 398 39.68 -42.03 -37.54
CA ALA A 398 40.99 -41.39 -37.43
C ALA A 398 41.82 -41.39 -38.74
N ASN A 399 41.49 -42.26 -39.71
CA ASN A 399 42.25 -42.45 -40.96
C ASN A 399 41.31 -42.64 -42.18
N PRO A 400 40.89 -41.57 -42.87
CA PRO A 400 40.12 -41.65 -44.10
C PRO A 400 40.94 -42.24 -45.26
N THR A 401 40.22 -42.76 -46.23
CA THR A 401 40.74 -43.25 -47.52
C THR A 401 40.31 -42.31 -48.65
N ASN A 402 40.85 -42.50 -49.84
CA ASN A 402 40.47 -41.74 -51.04
C ASN A 402 39.07 -42.09 -51.59
N HIS A 403 38.26 -42.85 -50.83
CA HIS A 403 36.87 -43.14 -51.16
C HIS A 403 35.88 -42.49 -50.17
N ASP A 404 36.38 -41.80 -49.15
CA ASP A 404 35.58 -41.21 -48.08
C ASP A 404 35.32 -39.70 -48.28
N GLU A 405 34.14 -39.23 -47.85
CA GLU A 405 33.84 -37.79 -47.81
C GLU A 405 34.37 -37.18 -46.51
N LEU A 406 34.97 -35.98 -46.59
CA LEU A 406 35.44 -35.26 -45.40
C LEU A 406 34.43 -34.17 -45.03
N TYR A 407 33.98 -34.16 -43.79
CA TYR A 407 33.07 -33.16 -43.25
C TYR A 407 33.81 -32.21 -42.30
N ALA A 408 33.52 -30.91 -42.44
CA ALA A 408 33.93 -29.90 -41.47
C ALA A 408 32.91 -29.88 -40.34
N PHE A 409 33.35 -30.20 -39.12
CA PHE A 409 32.51 -30.16 -37.92
C PHE A 409 33.13 -29.20 -36.89
N PHE A 410 32.34 -28.30 -36.36
CA PHE A 410 32.75 -27.41 -35.29
C PHE A 410 31.56 -27.05 -34.39
N ASP A 411 31.85 -26.90 -33.11
CA ASP A 411 30.93 -26.33 -32.12
C ASP A 411 31.38 -24.88 -31.85
N PHE A 412 30.44 -24.01 -31.52
CA PHE A 412 30.67 -22.61 -31.18
C PHE A 412 29.89 -22.25 -29.91
N ASP A 413 30.36 -21.21 -29.23
CA ASP A 413 29.77 -20.58 -28.05
C ASP A 413 29.51 -19.12 -28.42
N ASP A 414 28.33 -18.63 -28.07
CA ASP A 414 27.89 -17.28 -28.37
C ASP A 414 27.23 -16.67 -27.14
N ASP A 415 27.74 -15.51 -26.76
CA ASP A 415 27.40 -14.84 -25.52
C ASP A 415 26.04 -14.15 -25.62
N ASP A 416 25.59 -13.73 -26.82
CA ASP A 416 24.34 -12.97 -27.03
C ASP A 416 23.14 -13.79 -27.54
N LEU A 417 23.37 -15.07 -27.89
CA LEU A 417 22.38 -16.08 -28.28
C LEU A 417 21.55 -15.68 -29.51
N ASP A 418 22.11 -14.90 -30.42
CA ASP A 418 21.46 -14.56 -31.67
C ASP A 418 21.49 -15.74 -32.69
N LEU A 419 21.02 -15.51 -33.92
CA LEU A 419 20.84 -16.59 -34.89
C LEU A 419 22.10 -16.86 -35.70
N GLU A 420 22.73 -17.99 -35.37
CA GLU A 420 24.00 -18.41 -35.93
C GLU A 420 23.95 -18.76 -37.43
N SER A 421 24.63 -17.96 -38.26
CA SER A 421 24.59 -18.08 -39.73
C SER A 421 25.82 -17.49 -40.45
N ASP A 422 26.05 -17.92 -41.70
CA ASP A 422 27.11 -17.37 -42.57
C ASP A 422 28.59 -17.62 -42.13
N SER A 423 28.86 -18.66 -41.35
CA SER A 423 30.23 -19.10 -41.00
C SER A 423 31.16 -19.29 -42.21
N GLU A 424 32.41 -18.80 -42.13
CA GLU A 424 33.42 -18.92 -43.18
C GLU A 424 34.22 -20.23 -43.05
N ILE A 425 34.12 -21.15 -44.01
CA ILE A 425 34.88 -22.42 -44.01
C ILE A 425 35.80 -22.51 -45.25
N LEU A 426 37.09 -22.78 -45.02
CA LEU A 426 38.12 -22.93 -46.06
C LEU A 426 38.90 -24.24 -45.89
N TRP A 427 39.04 -25.02 -46.97
CA TRP A 427 39.76 -26.30 -46.95
C TRP A 427 41.20 -26.20 -47.48
N TYR A 428 42.10 -26.94 -46.85
CA TYR A 428 43.51 -27.02 -47.18
C TYR A 428 43.92 -28.47 -47.41
N LYS A 429 44.67 -28.68 -48.49
CA LYS A 429 45.33 -29.94 -48.82
C LYS A 429 46.83 -29.73 -48.78
N ASP A 430 47.55 -30.48 -47.97
CA ASP A 430 48.99 -30.37 -47.74
C ASP A 430 49.42 -28.92 -47.42
N ASN A 431 48.60 -28.22 -46.62
CA ASN A 431 48.72 -26.80 -46.28
C ASN A 431 48.51 -25.81 -47.46
N VAL A 432 47.95 -26.27 -48.58
CA VAL A 432 47.61 -25.44 -49.75
C VAL A 432 46.09 -25.28 -49.84
N LEU A 433 45.62 -24.02 -49.83
CA LEU A 433 44.20 -23.67 -49.93
C LEU A 433 43.56 -24.23 -51.21
N GLN A 434 42.42 -24.90 -51.07
CA GLN A 434 41.64 -25.46 -52.17
C GLN A 434 40.50 -24.53 -52.60
N SER A 435 40.86 -23.40 -53.21
CA SER A 435 39.90 -22.35 -53.63
C SER A 435 38.82 -22.82 -54.62
N VAL A 436 39.02 -23.98 -55.25
CA VAL A 436 38.07 -24.61 -56.18
C VAL A 436 36.85 -25.24 -55.51
N LEU A 437 36.90 -25.47 -54.19
CA LEU A 437 35.76 -25.99 -53.42
C LEU A 437 34.74 -24.88 -53.11
N GLY A 438 35.18 -23.62 -53.05
CA GLY A 438 34.37 -22.48 -52.64
C GLY A 438 34.57 -22.15 -51.16
N THR A 439 34.00 -21.02 -50.74
CA THR A 439 33.86 -20.65 -49.31
C THR A 439 32.62 -21.34 -48.74
N ASN A 440 32.67 -21.75 -47.48
CA ASN A 440 31.53 -22.31 -46.72
C ASN A 440 31.15 -23.72 -47.18
N THR A 441 32.11 -24.46 -47.72
CA THR A 441 31.92 -25.85 -48.11
C THR A 441 32.06 -26.75 -46.89
N TYR A 442 30.97 -27.39 -46.45
CA TYR A 442 30.98 -28.31 -45.31
C TYR A 442 31.50 -29.72 -45.66
N VAL A 443 31.55 -30.07 -46.95
CA VAL A 443 31.87 -31.43 -47.41
C VAL A 443 32.89 -31.42 -48.55
N VAL A 444 33.98 -32.17 -48.40
CA VAL A 444 34.90 -32.50 -49.50
C VAL A 444 34.53 -33.88 -50.05
N PRO A 445 34.08 -33.98 -51.31
CA PRO A 445 33.70 -35.26 -51.88
C PRO A 445 34.94 -36.12 -52.21
N PRO A 446 34.81 -37.46 -52.26
CA PRO A 446 35.94 -38.38 -52.44
C PRO A 446 36.67 -38.17 -53.77
N ALA A 447 35.96 -37.71 -54.80
CA ALA A 447 36.54 -37.40 -56.11
C ALA A 447 37.58 -36.26 -56.08
N LYS A 448 37.75 -35.58 -54.95
CA LYS A 448 38.72 -34.50 -54.72
C LYS A 448 39.89 -34.91 -53.83
N THR A 449 39.87 -36.11 -53.25
CA THR A 449 40.93 -36.62 -52.36
C THR A 449 41.72 -37.75 -53.04
N ALA A 450 42.96 -37.98 -52.59
CA ALA A 450 43.82 -39.08 -53.03
C ALA A 450 44.73 -39.56 -51.90
N ASN A 451 45.27 -40.78 -52.05
CA ASN A 451 46.15 -41.39 -51.05
C ASN A 451 47.42 -40.55 -50.82
N GLY A 452 47.80 -40.40 -49.56
CA GLY A 452 48.97 -39.65 -49.10
C GLY A 452 48.73 -38.16 -48.90
N GLU A 453 47.53 -37.65 -49.16
CA GLU A 453 47.18 -36.23 -48.95
C GLU A 453 46.83 -35.96 -47.50
N ASN A 454 47.24 -34.81 -46.95
CA ASN A 454 46.89 -34.36 -45.61
C ASN A 454 45.87 -33.20 -45.69
N TRP A 455 44.68 -33.37 -45.12
CA TRP A 455 43.58 -32.42 -45.23
C TRP A 455 43.21 -31.81 -43.88
N HIS A 456 42.89 -30.52 -43.86
CA HIS A 456 42.29 -29.81 -42.74
C HIS A 456 41.42 -28.66 -43.26
N PHE A 457 40.63 -28.04 -42.38
CA PHE A 457 39.93 -26.79 -42.70
C PHE A 457 40.24 -25.71 -41.66
N THR A 458 39.96 -24.48 -42.03
CA THR A 458 39.85 -23.36 -41.10
C THR A 458 38.41 -22.87 -41.08
N VAL A 459 37.93 -22.44 -39.91
CA VAL A 459 36.61 -21.85 -39.76
C VAL A 459 36.68 -20.52 -39.01
N ARG A 460 35.84 -19.57 -39.42
CA ARG A 460 35.37 -18.45 -38.60
C ARG A 460 33.87 -18.62 -38.40
N PRO A 461 33.40 -18.94 -37.18
CA PRO A 461 31.98 -18.91 -36.89
C PRO A 461 31.40 -17.55 -37.22
N GLY A 462 30.12 -17.51 -37.54
CA GLY A 462 29.40 -16.28 -37.86
C GLY A 462 27.97 -16.40 -37.38
N ASP A 463 27.45 -15.26 -36.98
CA ASP A 463 26.10 -14.96 -36.47
C ASP A 463 25.24 -14.25 -37.54
N GLY A 464 25.79 -14.02 -38.74
CA GLY A 464 25.15 -13.25 -39.82
C GLY A 464 25.39 -11.73 -39.75
N ILE A 465 26.05 -11.22 -38.70
CA ILE A 465 26.42 -9.82 -38.50
C ILE A 465 27.94 -9.65 -38.56
N GLY A 466 28.70 -10.55 -37.92
CA GLY A 466 30.14 -10.60 -37.80
C GLY A 466 30.73 -11.99 -38.04
N LEU A 467 32.06 -12.06 -38.02
CA LEU A 467 32.81 -13.32 -38.06
C LEU A 467 33.73 -13.37 -36.86
N GLY A 468 33.69 -14.49 -36.14
CA GLY A 468 34.58 -14.80 -35.04
C GLY A 468 36.04 -15.01 -35.46
N THR A 469 36.85 -15.47 -34.51
CA THR A 469 38.27 -15.69 -34.77
C THR A 469 38.53 -16.90 -35.68
N LEU A 470 39.59 -16.82 -36.49
CA LEU A 470 39.98 -17.93 -37.38
C LEU A 470 40.60 -19.05 -36.54
N VAL A 471 39.97 -20.22 -36.57
CA VAL A 471 40.48 -21.44 -35.93
C VAL A 471 40.78 -22.50 -36.99
N THR A 472 41.70 -23.41 -36.67
CA THR A 472 42.16 -24.48 -37.58
C THR A 472 41.84 -25.84 -36.98
N SER A 473 41.23 -26.73 -37.76
CA SER A 473 40.95 -28.09 -37.33
C SER A 473 42.23 -28.92 -37.17
N ASN A 474 42.11 -30.10 -36.56
CA ASN A 474 43.12 -31.14 -36.73
C ASN A 474 43.31 -31.48 -38.22
N SER A 475 44.50 -31.96 -38.59
CA SER A 475 44.76 -32.50 -39.93
C SER A 475 44.59 -34.02 -39.97
N VAL A 476 44.22 -34.52 -41.14
CA VAL A 476 43.95 -35.93 -41.37
C VAL A 476 44.63 -36.43 -42.65
N LEU A 477 45.38 -37.54 -42.55
CA LEU A 477 46.13 -38.16 -43.66
C LEU A 477 45.30 -39.25 -44.36
N ILE A 478 45.25 -39.22 -45.70
CA ILE A 478 44.57 -40.22 -46.51
C ILE A 478 45.47 -41.48 -46.71
N GLY A 479 45.06 -42.67 -46.25
CA GLY A 479 45.90 -43.88 -46.19
C GLY A 479 46.01 -44.73 -47.49
N SER A 480 46.97 -45.69 -47.53
CA SER A 480 47.15 -46.70 -48.60
C SER A 480 46.97 -48.13 -48.05
N GLY A 481 45.98 -48.89 -48.52
CA GLY A 481 45.54 -50.16 -47.92
C GLY A 481 46.55 -51.33 -47.96
N ASN A 482 46.93 -51.85 -46.78
CA ASN A 482 46.68 -53.24 -46.37
C ASN A 482 46.82 -53.31 -44.83
N ALA A 483 45.71 -53.51 -44.12
CA ALA A 483 45.64 -53.59 -42.66
C ALA A 483 45.05 -54.95 -42.24
N PRO A 484 45.54 -55.57 -41.14
CA PRO A 484 44.94 -56.78 -40.59
C PRO A 484 43.44 -56.57 -40.37
N PRO A 485 42.60 -57.59 -40.53
CA PRO A 485 41.16 -57.45 -40.41
C PRO A 485 40.83 -56.92 -39.03
N LEU A 486 40.21 -55.74 -38.96
CA LEU A 486 39.79 -55.16 -37.70
C LEU A 486 38.45 -55.80 -37.33
N VAL A 487 38.42 -56.49 -36.19
CA VAL A 487 37.18 -57.01 -35.60
C VAL A 487 36.86 -56.19 -34.38
N GLU A 488 35.81 -55.39 -34.48
CA GLU A 488 35.25 -54.68 -33.34
C GLU A 488 33.92 -55.32 -32.94
N VAL A 489 33.92 -55.83 -31.71
CA VAL A 489 32.71 -56.22 -31.01
C VAL A 489 32.22 -54.97 -30.31
N SER A 490 31.12 -54.38 -30.79
CA SER A 490 30.45 -53.27 -30.11
C SER A 490 30.00 -53.71 -28.71
N HIS A 491 29.83 -52.77 -27.78
CA HIS A 491 29.22 -53.04 -26.48
C HIS A 491 27.91 -53.80 -26.69
N ILE A 492 27.79 -54.97 -26.05
CA ILE A 492 26.61 -55.83 -26.16
C ILE A 492 25.79 -55.58 -24.90
N SER A 493 24.81 -54.68 -24.99
CA SER A 493 23.68 -54.66 -24.07
C SER A 493 22.55 -55.42 -24.74
N GLY A 494 22.15 -56.54 -24.12
CA GLY A 494 20.95 -57.28 -24.52
C GLY A 494 19.81 -56.85 -23.61
N THR A 495 18.73 -56.34 -24.17
CA THR A 495 17.59 -55.76 -23.43
C THR A 495 16.45 -56.75 -23.17
N ASP A 496 16.59 -58.04 -23.53
CA ASP A 496 15.52 -59.01 -23.29
C ASP A 496 16.05 -60.45 -23.18
N PHE A 497 15.80 -61.08 -22.03
CA PHE A 497 15.97 -62.53 -21.85
C PHE A 497 14.88 -63.23 -22.68
N TYR A 498 15.30 -64.14 -23.59
CA TYR A 498 14.54 -65.00 -24.52
C TYR A 498 14.63 -64.68 -26.02
N ASP A 499 15.33 -63.64 -26.45
CA ASP A 499 15.74 -63.55 -27.86
C ASP A 499 17.14 -64.12 -28.09
N THR A 500 17.40 -64.56 -29.32
CA THR A 500 18.77 -64.90 -29.73
C THR A 500 19.65 -63.68 -29.47
N LEU A 501 20.68 -63.83 -28.63
CA LEU A 501 21.65 -62.77 -28.41
C LEU A 501 22.37 -62.55 -29.75
N SER A 502 21.96 -61.49 -30.44
CA SER A 502 22.61 -61.02 -31.64
C SER A 502 23.91 -60.39 -31.18
N ILE A 503 25.03 -60.99 -31.58
CA ILE A 503 26.36 -60.43 -31.36
C ILE A 503 26.75 -59.74 -32.66
N PRO A 504 26.32 -58.48 -32.88
CA PRO A 504 26.79 -57.74 -34.02
C PRO A 504 28.29 -57.51 -33.81
N PHE A 505 29.08 -57.95 -34.76
CA PHE A 505 30.43 -57.47 -34.89
C PHE A 505 30.56 -56.85 -36.27
N THR A 506 31.22 -55.71 -36.28
CA THR A 506 31.71 -55.20 -37.54
C THR A 506 33.09 -55.77 -37.72
N TYR A 507 33.31 -56.26 -38.93
CA TYR A 507 34.65 -56.46 -39.40
C TYR A 507 34.86 -55.55 -40.58
N SER A 508 36.02 -54.91 -40.60
CA SER A 508 36.51 -54.23 -41.78
C SER A 508 37.79 -54.93 -42.18
N ASP A 509 37.82 -55.31 -43.44
CA ASP A 509 39.04 -55.68 -44.10
C ASP A 509 39.28 -54.66 -45.20
N THR A 510 40.30 -53.85 -44.97
CA THR A 510 40.69 -52.76 -45.88
C THR A 510 41.13 -53.24 -47.26
N ASN A 511 41.35 -54.55 -47.45
CA ASN A 511 41.81 -55.13 -48.71
C ASN A 511 40.76 -56.07 -49.37
N ASN A 512 39.66 -56.39 -48.68
CA ASN A 512 38.55 -57.24 -49.14
C ASN A 512 38.92 -58.73 -49.39
N ASP A 513 39.87 -59.28 -48.62
CA ASP A 513 40.27 -60.69 -48.63
C ASP A 513 39.18 -61.60 -48.01
N VAL A 514 39.32 -62.92 -48.20
CA VAL A 514 38.37 -63.90 -47.64
C VAL A 514 38.75 -64.20 -46.18
N LEU A 515 37.91 -63.76 -45.25
CA LEU A 515 38.15 -63.92 -43.82
C LEU A 515 37.54 -65.19 -43.23
N THR A 516 38.23 -65.78 -42.25
CA THR A 516 37.73 -66.86 -41.39
C THR A 516 37.50 -66.31 -39.98
N PHE A 517 36.35 -66.60 -39.36
CA PHE A 517 36.01 -66.11 -38.02
C PHE A 517 35.88 -67.25 -37.00
N THR A 518 36.16 -66.97 -35.73
CA THR A 518 35.98 -67.93 -34.62
C THR A 518 35.44 -67.20 -33.39
N LEU A 519 34.36 -67.72 -32.80
CA LEU A 519 33.75 -67.23 -31.56
C LEU A 519 34.15 -68.11 -30.39
N GLU A 520 34.52 -67.45 -29.29
CA GLU A 520 34.86 -68.09 -28.04
C GLU A 520 34.02 -67.51 -26.89
N GLU A 521 33.39 -68.38 -26.09
CA GLU A 521 32.59 -68.03 -24.91
C GLU A 521 33.24 -68.49 -23.60
N SER A 522 33.14 -67.71 -22.52
CA SER A 522 33.64 -68.07 -21.19
C SER A 522 32.83 -67.45 -20.05
N LEU A 523 32.58 -68.22 -18.98
CA LEU A 523 31.96 -67.74 -17.73
C LEU A 523 32.98 -67.19 -16.72
N ASP A 524 34.26 -67.58 -16.86
CA ASP A 524 35.31 -67.33 -15.88
C ASP A 524 36.61 -66.76 -16.48
N GLN A 525 36.61 -66.50 -17.79
CA GLN A 525 37.76 -66.15 -18.64
C GLN A 525 38.91 -67.19 -18.68
N LEU A 526 38.76 -68.34 -18.01
CA LEU A 526 39.79 -69.36 -17.88
C LEU A 526 39.55 -70.56 -18.80
N THR A 527 38.29 -70.85 -19.10
CA THR A 527 37.88 -71.92 -20.03
C THR A 527 37.00 -71.38 -21.15
N TRP A 528 37.37 -71.67 -22.39
CA TRP A 528 36.72 -71.12 -23.59
C TRP A 528 36.14 -72.24 -24.45
N ASN A 529 34.86 -72.15 -24.82
CA ASN A 529 34.24 -73.05 -25.79
C ASN A 529 34.26 -72.40 -27.18
N VAL A 530 34.59 -73.18 -28.22
CA VAL A 530 34.76 -72.69 -29.60
C VAL A 530 33.55 -73.03 -30.46
N VAL A 531 33.04 -72.05 -31.19
CA VAL A 531 32.03 -72.22 -32.27
C VAL A 531 32.63 -71.70 -33.58
N GLU A 532 32.72 -72.56 -34.59
CA GLU A 532 33.27 -72.24 -35.92
C GLU A 532 32.14 -72.04 -36.95
N ASP A 533 32.26 -71.01 -37.80
CA ASP A 533 31.38 -70.79 -38.95
C ASP A 533 32.12 -70.10 -40.11
N ASN A 534 31.71 -70.35 -41.35
CA ASN A 534 32.29 -69.74 -42.57
C ASN A 534 31.34 -68.66 -43.08
N ILE A 535 31.78 -67.39 -43.07
CA ILE A 535 30.91 -66.22 -43.22
C ILE A 535 31.20 -65.45 -44.52
N ALA A 536 30.19 -64.83 -45.13
CA ALA A 536 30.27 -64.23 -46.47
C ALA A 536 30.03 -62.71 -46.58
N SER A 537 29.64 -61.97 -45.51
CA SER A 537 29.44 -60.50 -45.58
C SER A 537 29.35 -59.79 -44.20
N SER A 538 29.79 -58.52 -44.11
CA SER A 538 29.73 -57.61 -42.94
C SER A 538 28.58 -56.60 -43.09
N PRO A 539 27.88 -56.17 -42.01
CA PRO A 539 27.98 -56.67 -40.64
C PRO A 539 27.39 -58.07 -40.52
N TYR A 540 27.93 -58.87 -39.60
CA TYR A 540 27.43 -60.20 -39.29
C TYR A 540 26.98 -60.25 -37.83
N SER A 541 25.94 -61.02 -37.57
CA SER A 541 25.45 -61.28 -36.22
C SER A 541 25.48 -62.77 -35.93
N TRP A 542 26.23 -63.17 -34.91
CA TRP A 542 26.06 -64.52 -34.37
C TRP A 542 24.85 -64.56 -33.45
N SER A 543 24.03 -65.60 -33.56
CA SER A 543 22.91 -65.86 -32.65
C SER A 543 23.33 -66.88 -31.60
N LEU A 544 23.49 -66.46 -30.34
CA LEU A 544 23.67 -67.37 -29.21
C LEU A 544 22.37 -67.53 -28.40
N PRO A 545 22.10 -68.71 -27.82
CA PRO A 545 21.07 -68.85 -26.79
C PRO A 545 21.50 -68.11 -25.52
N SER A 546 20.63 -67.25 -24.96
CA SER A 546 20.91 -66.55 -23.70
C SER A 546 21.06 -67.55 -22.52
N ARG A 547 21.96 -67.26 -21.58
CA ARG A 547 22.21 -68.04 -20.34
C ARG A 547 22.28 -67.10 -19.14
N ASP A 548 22.02 -67.64 -17.94
CA ASP A 548 22.16 -66.92 -16.67
C ASP A 548 23.62 -66.53 -16.39
N GLY A 549 23.85 -65.25 -16.08
CA GLY A 549 25.09 -64.70 -15.53
C GLY A 549 25.99 -63.99 -16.55
N ASP A 550 26.87 -63.14 -16.00
CA ASP A 550 27.93 -62.44 -16.73
C ASP A 550 28.71 -63.40 -17.62
N THR A 551 28.63 -63.19 -18.93
CA THR A 551 29.31 -64.02 -19.93
C THR A 551 30.32 -63.17 -20.68
N TYR A 552 31.55 -63.67 -20.78
CA TYR A 552 32.60 -63.03 -21.57
C TYR A 552 32.65 -63.64 -22.96
N ILE A 553 32.69 -62.78 -23.97
CA ILE A 553 32.73 -63.17 -25.38
C ILE A 553 33.93 -62.52 -26.05
N ARG A 554 34.62 -63.26 -26.93
CA ARG A 554 35.57 -62.68 -27.89
C ARG A 554 35.46 -63.33 -29.25
N ILE A 555 35.77 -62.56 -30.29
CA ILE A 555 35.73 -62.99 -31.70
C ILE A 555 37.12 -62.82 -32.29
N SER A 556 37.57 -63.80 -33.06
CA SER A 556 38.80 -63.70 -33.85
C SER A 556 38.49 -63.75 -35.34
N ALA A 557 39.25 -62.99 -36.15
CA ALA A 557 39.24 -63.05 -37.61
C ALA A 557 40.65 -63.30 -38.14
N SER A 558 40.74 -64.02 -39.25
CA SER A 558 42.00 -64.35 -39.95
C SER A 558 41.81 -64.26 -41.45
N ASP A 559 42.72 -63.57 -42.14
CA ASP A 559 42.76 -63.48 -43.61
C ASP A 559 43.62 -64.62 -44.25
N GLY A 560 44.12 -65.53 -43.42
CA GLY A 560 45.02 -66.62 -43.81
C GLY A 560 46.52 -66.28 -43.78
N VAL A 561 46.89 -65.02 -43.52
CA VAL A 561 48.27 -64.53 -43.36
C VAL A 561 48.49 -63.93 -41.97
N ASP A 562 47.57 -63.08 -41.52
CA ASP A 562 47.52 -62.52 -40.17
C ASP A 562 46.14 -62.73 -39.52
N SER A 563 46.07 -62.51 -38.21
CA SER A 563 44.85 -62.74 -37.43
C SER A 563 44.71 -61.71 -36.33
N THR A 564 43.48 -61.28 -36.08
CA THR A 564 43.14 -60.32 -35.03
C THR A 564 42.13 -60.95 -34.08
N VAL A 565 42.34 -60.78 -32.77
CA VAL A 565 41.40 -61.21 -31.72
C VAL A 565 40.83 -59.96 -31.08
N SER A 566 39.50 -59.87 -30.99
CA SER A 566 38.83 -58.76 -30.30
C SER A 566 39.19 -58.76 -28.81
N ASN A 567 38.98 -57.62 -28.16
CA ASN A 567 38.94 -57.59 -26.69
C ASN A 567 37.81 -58.52 -26.19
N SER A 568 37.96 -59.08 -24.98
CA SER A 568 36.87 -59.78 -24.32
C SER A 568 35.82 -58.78 -23.86
N VAL A 569 34.61 -58.87 -24.39
CA VAL A 569 33.48 -58.03 -24.01
C VAL A 569 32.72 -58.73 -22.90
N LEU A 570 32.54 -58.04 -21.77
CA LEU A 570 31.59 -58.43 -20.72
C LEU A 570 30.19 -58.09 -21.22
N VAL A 571 29.34 -59.10 -21.37
CA VAL A 571 27.92 -58.89 -21.62
C VAL A 571 27.24 -58.72 -20.27
N VAL A 572 26.93 -57.48 -19.90
CA VAL A 572 26.03 -57.14 -18.80
C VAL A 572 24.64 -57.01 -19.40
N LEU A 573 23.66 -57.74 -18.88
CA LEU A 573 22.28 -57.61 -19.32
C LEU A 573 21.65 -56.44 -18.55
N ASP A 574 21.30 -55.36 -19.25
CA ASP A 574 20.49 -54.27 -18.70
C ASP A 574 19.10 -54.82 -18.37
N ASN A 575 18.61 -54.54 -17.15
CA ASN A 575 17.32 -55.05 -16.65
C ASN A 575 16.13 -54.13 -17.02
N THR A 576 16.26 -53.26 -18.01
CA THR A 576 15.20 -52.36 -18.48
C THR A 576 14.53 -52.94 -19.72
N CYS A 577 13.20 -53.07 -19.70
CA CYS A 577 12.43 -53.70 -20.78
C CYS A 577 11.42 -52.73 -21.38
N SER A 578 11.52 -52.51 -22.68
CA SER A 578 10.56 -51.68 -23.41
C SER A 578 9.24 -52.40 -23.67
N CYS A 579 8.08 -51.76 -23.53
CA CYS A 579 6.80 -52.26 -24.06
C CYS A 579 6.14 -51.27 -25.02
N ASP A 580 5.28 -51.76 -25.92
CA ASP A 580 4.61 -50.97 -26.97
C ASP A 580 3.07 -51.11 -26.93
N SER A 581 2.53 -51.86 -25.99
CA SER A 581 1.10 -52.15 -25.86
C SER A 581 0.78 -52.54 -24.43
N CYS A 582 -0.42 -52.24 -23.94
CA CYS A 582 -0.84 -52.64 -22.59
C CYS A 582 -0.66 -54.14 -22.36
N ALA A 583 -1.01 -54.98 -23.34
CA ALA A 583 -0.78 -56.41 -23.27
C ALA A 583 0.71 -56.78 -23.16
N SER A 584 1.60 -56.09 -23.88
CA SER A 584 3.04 -56.31 -23.71
C SER A 584 3.52 -55.82 -22.35
N CYS A 585 3.07 -54.66 -21.88
CA CYS A 585 3.48 -54.11 -20.59
C CYS A 585 3.05 -55.03 -19.44
N GLU A 586 1.79 -55.46 -19.45
CA GLU A 586 1.20 -56.43 -18.51
C GLU A 586 1.97 -57.76 -18.51
N LEU A 587 2.25 -58.31 -19.70
CA LEU A 587 3.04 -59.52 -19.83
C LEU A 587 4.44 -59.36 -19.24
N LYS A 588 5.05 -58.17 -19.36
CA LYS A 588 6.40 -57.93 -18.87
C LYS A 588 6.43 -57.75 -17.35
N LEU A 589 5.47 -57.02 -16.78
CA LEU A 589 5.30 -56.84 -15.35
C LEU A 589 4.94 -58.16 -14.65
N SER A 590 4.25 -59.07 -15.34
CA SER A 590 3.88 -60.38 -14.82
C SER A 590 5.02 -61.43 -14.83
N ARG A 591 6.20 -61.12 -15.41
CA ARG A 591 7.35 -62.05 -15.43
C ARG A 591 8.19 -61.97 -14.14
N PRO A 592 9.00 -63.00 -13.82
CA PRO A 592 9.81 -63.03 -12.60
C PRO A 592 10.63 -61.76 -12.36
N THR A 593 10.87 -61.41 -11.09
CA THR A 593 11.58 -60.18 -10.69
C THR A 593 13.03 -60.11 -11.20
N SER A 594 13.67 -61.24 -11.48
CA SER A 594 15.02 -61.31 -12.05
C SER A 594 15.08 -60.95 -13.54
N TRP A 595 13.94 -60.76 -14.20
CA TRP A 595 13.87 -60.58 -15.65
C TRP A 595 13.87 -59.11 -16.08
N CYS A 596 13.34 -58.23 -15.24
CA CYS A 596 13.22 -56.81 -15.53
C CYS A 596 12.95 -56.04 -14.24
N SER A 597 13.75 -55.01 -13.94
CA SER A 597 13.54 -54.10 -12.82
C SER A 597 12.77 -52.85 -13.21
N GLU A 598 12.81 -52.46 -14.49
CA GLU A 598 12.16 -51.25 -14.99
C GLU A 598 11.51 -51.54 -16.34
N ILE A 599 10.26 -51.14 -16.51
CA ILE A 599 9.52 -51.32 -17.76
C ILE A 599 9.14 -49.95 -18.29
N SER A 600 9.62 -49.64 -19.50
CA SER A 600 9.46 -48.32 -20.12
C SER A 600 8.55 -48.40 -21.35
N LEU A 601 7.63 -47.45 -21.50
CA LEU A 601 6.71 -47.40 -22.63
C LEU A 601 7.36 -46.73 -23.85
N THR A 602 7.33 -47.38 -25.01
CA THR A 602 8.01 -46.86 -26.22
C THR A 602 7.11 -46.09 -27.18
N GLN A 603 5.80 -46.11 -26.97
CA GLN A 603 4.84 -45.40 -27.81
C GLN A 603 3.54 -45.11 -27.06
N SER A 604 2.78 -44.14 -27.55
CA SER A 604 1.44 -43.85 -27.03
C SER A 604 0.48 -45.04 -27.15
N LEU A 605 -0.34 -45.26 -26.13
CA LEU A 605 -1.33 -46.34 -26.07
C LEU A 605 -2.74 -45.76 -26.15
N SER A 606 -3.65 -46.42 -26.89
CA SER A 606 -5.04 -45.98 -26.93
C SER A 606 -6.03 -47.13 -27.09
N GLY A 607 -7.25 -46.94 -26.58
CA GLY A 607 -8.40 -47.81 -26.87
C GLY A 607 -8.51 -49.06 -26.00
N VAL A 608 -8.05 -48.99 -24.75
CA VAL A 608 -8.13 -50.07 -23.76
C VAL A 608 -9.10 -49.73 -22.63
N ASP A 609 -9.75 -50.75 -22.06
CA ASP A 609 -10.57 -50.62 -20.86
C ASP A 609 -9.66 -50.54 -19.61
N THR A 610 -8.91 -51.59 -19.29
CA THR A 610 -7.87 -51.56 -18.25
C THR A 610 -6.51 -51.82 -18.91
N CYS A 611 -5.49 -51.01 -18.61
CA CYS A 611 -4.17 -51.18 -19.24
C CYS A 611 -3.32 -52.23 -18.50
N ILE A 612 -3.06 -52.01 -17.22
CA ILE A 612 -2.31 -52.91 -16.35
C ILE A 612 -3.23 -53.42 -15.24
N ALA A 613 -3.44 -54.74 -15.20
CA ALA A 613 -4.46 -55.41 -14.39
C ALA A 613 -3.83 -56.43 -13.43
N ASP A 614 -3.47 -55.97 -12.23
CA ASP A 614 -2.88 -56.73 -11.12
C ASP A 614 -1.81 -57.79 -11.48
N PRO A 615 -0.68 -57.37 -12.09
CA PRO A 615 0.38 -58.28 -12.51
C PRO A 615 0.97 -59.10 -11.35
N SER A 616 1.15 -60.41 -11.55
CA SER A 616 1.48 -61.35 -10.48
C SER A 616 2.88 -61.19 -9.86
N ASN A 617 3.84 -60.61 -10.57
CA ASN A 617 5.25 -60.50 -10.15
C ASN A 617 5.77 -59.06 -10.22
N ILE A 618 4.90 -58.08 -10.01
CA ILE A 618 5.27 -56.67 -10.17
C ILE A 618 6.14 -56.11 -9.04
N ASN A 619 6.18 -56.76 -7.88
CA ASN A 619 6.90 -56.21 -6.73
C ASN A 619 8.39 -55.96 -7.03
N GLY A 620 8.88 -54.79 -6.62
CA GLY A 620 10.26 -54.34 -6.85
C GLY A 620 10.52 -53.84 -8.27
N LYS A 621 9.48 -53.43 -9.01
CA LYS A 621 9.60 -52.94 -10.38
C LYS A 621 9.14 -51.48 -10.50
N THR A 622 9.78 -50.78 -11.42
CA THR A 622 9.35 -49.45 -11.90
C THR A 622 8.60 -49.59 -13.22
N PHE A 623 7.49 -48.87 -13.35
CA PHE A 623 6.79 -48.66 -14.61
C PHE A 623 6.91 -47.20 -15.03
N ASP A 624 7.75 -46.94 -16.03
CA ASP A 624 7.96 -45.61 -16.61
C ASP A 624 7.17 -45.51 -17.92
N CYS A 625 6.29 -44.52 -18.05
CA CYS A 625 5.60 -44.28 -19.31
C CYS A 625 6.44 -43.53 -20.35
N ASP A 626 7.66 -43.08 -20.02
CA ASP A 626 8.52 -42.23 -20.86
C ASP A 626 7.78 -41.00 -21.40
N ASN A 627 6.85 -40.43 -20.63
CA ASN A 627 5.95 -39.34 -21.04
C ASN A 627 5.06 -39.66 -22.27
N ASN A 628 4.86 -40.94 -22.60
CA ASN A 628 3.96 -41.34 -23.68
C ASN A 628 2.49 -41.30 -23.21
N PRO A 629 1.59 -40.69 -24.00
CA PRO A 629 0.16 -40.68 -23.70
C PRO A 629 -0.46 -42.08 -23.66
N VAL A 630 -1.29 -42.33 -22.66
CA VAL A 630 -2.12 -43.53 -22.52
C VAL A 630 -3.59 -43.12 -22.42
N VAL A 631 -4.37 -43.47 -23.43
CA VAL A 631 -5.76 -43.03 -23.60
C VAL A 631 -6.74 -44.22 -23.46
N GLY A 632 -7.55 -44.21 -22.41
CA GLY A 632 -8.58 -45.22 -22.15
C GLY A 632 -9.87 -45.05 -22.96
N LEU A 633 -10.87 -45.88 -22.66
CA LEU A 633 -12.19 -45.91 -23.31
C LEU A 633 -13.33 -45.33 -22.45
N ASN A 634 -13.00 -44.49 -21.47
CA ASN A 634 -13.90 -44.03 -20.38
C ASN A 634 -14.44 -45.18 -19.51
N SER A 635 -13.66 -46.25 -19.41
CA SER A 635 -13.91 -47.48 -18.64
C SER A 635 -12.58 -48.00 -18.10
N GLY A 636 -12.65 -48.90 -17.11
CA GLY A 636 -11.49 -49.57 -16.50
C GLY A 636 -10.42 -48.63 -15.92
N ASN A 637 -9.30 -49.22 -15.50
CA ASN A 637 -8.25 -48.53 -14.77
C ASN A 637 -6.96 -48.49 -15.59
N PHE A 638 -6.14 -47.44 -15.49
CA PHE A 638 -4.81 -47.56 -16.11
C PHE A 638 -3.96 -48.57 -15.33
N PHE A 639 -3.92 -48.43 -14.00
CA PHE A 639 -3.26 -49.37 -13.11
C PHE A 639 -4.21 -49.86 -12.03
N GLU A 640 -4.31 -51.18 -11.88
CA GLU A 640 -5.00 -51.84 -10.77
C GLU A 640 -3.99 -52.70 -10.00
N LEU A 641 -3.77 -52.38 -8.73
CA LEU A 641 -2.84 -53.10 -7.85
C LEU A 641 -3.56 -53.60 -6.59
N ASP A 642 -3.55 -54.90 -6.36
CA ASP A 642 -4.02 -55.49 -5.10
C ASP A 642 -2.86 -56.23 -4.40
N SER A 643 -2.61 -55.89 -3.13
CA SER A 643 -1.66 -56.60 -2.27
C SER A 643 -0.23 -56.62 -2.84
N LYS A 644 0.19 -55.53 -3.48
CA LYS A 644 1.53 -55.36 -4.09
C LYS A 644 2.45 -54.51 -3.22
N SER A 645 3.75 -54.62 -3.44
CA SER A 645 4.72 -53.76 -2.76
C SER A 645 5.92 -53.37 -3.60
N ASP A 646 6.54 -52.25 -3.23
CA ASP A 646 7.77 -51.75 -3.86
C ASP A 646 7.58 -51.51 -5.36
N VAL A 647 6.53 -50.77 -5.72
CA VAL A 647 6.19 -50.46 -7.12
C VAL A 647 6.25 -48.96 -7.32
N THR A 648 6.99 -48.52 -8.33
CA THR A 648 7.05 -47.11 -8.73
C THR A 648 6.35 -46.94 -10.07
N ILE A 649 5.50 -45.92 -10.19
CA ILE A 649 4.82 -45.57 -11.44
C ILE A 649 5.08 -44.10 -11.73
N GLU A 650 5.72 -43.82 -12.87
CA GLU A 650 6.21 -42.47 -13.18
C GLU A 650 6.06 -42.07 -14.64
N ASN A 651 6.08 -40.74 -14.85
CA ASN A 651 6.07 -40.07 -16.15
C ASN A 651 4.89 -40.47 -17.07
N CYS A 652 3.72 -40.82 -16.51
CA CYS A 652 2.56 -41.23 -17.30
C CYS A 652 1.60 -40.08 -17.61
N GLU A 653 1.20 -39.96 -18.88
CA GLU A 653 0.13 -39.05 -19.33
C GLU A 653 -1.17 -39.83 -19.60
N LEU A 654 -2.05 -39.90 -18.61
CA LEU A 654 -3.26 -40.72 -18.63
C LEU A 654 -4.49 -39.87 -18.99
N SER A 655 -5.35 -40.38 -19.86
CA SER A 655 -6.67 -39.76 -20.09
C SER A 655 -7.75 -40.79 -20.36
N ASN A 656 -9.02 -40.42 -20.13
CA ASN A 656 -10.19 -41.24 -20.47
C ASN A 656 -10.26 -42.60 -19.76
N PHE A 657 -9.88 -42.69 -18.49
CA PHE A 657 -10.08 -43.88 -17.65
C PHE A 657 -11.22 -43.71 -16.64
N ARG A 658 -11.67 -44.83 -16.05
CA ARG A 658 -12.51 -44.79 -14.84
C ARG A 658 -11.67 -44.33 -13.66
N TYR A 659 -10.58 -45.04 -13.37
CA TYR A 659 -9.56 -44.59 -12.45
C TYR A 659 -8.22 -44.53 -13.18
N GLY A 660 -7.39 -43.52 -12.91
CA GLY A 660 -5.99 -43.58 -13.35
C GLY A 660 -5.31 -44.72 -12.60
N PHE A 661 -5.24 -44.57 -11.29
CA PHE A 661 -4.62 -45.54 -10.39
C PHE A 661 -5.63 -46.06 -9.38
N ASP A 662 -5.76 -47.38 -9.26
CA ASP A 662 -6.60 -48.08 -8.30
C ASP A 662 -5.72 -49.02 -7.47
N ILE A 663 -5.43 -48.62 -6.23
CA ILE A 663 -4.45 -49.23 -5.35
C ILE A 663 -5.16 -49.79 -4.12
N ASP A 664 -5.19 -51.10 -3.95
CA ASP A 664 -5.82 -51.79 -2.84
C ASP A 664 -4.82 -52.67 -2.07
N ASN A 665 -4.90 -52.69 -0.74
CA ASN A 665 -4.09 -53.49 0.18
C ASN A 665 -2.56 -53.50 -0.08
N SER A 666 -2.01 -52.48 -0.74
CA SER A 666 -0.64 -52.43 -1.26
C SER A 666 0.26 -51.55 -0.40
N ASN A 667 1.58 -51.73 -0.44
CA ASN A 667 2.52 -51.00 0.43
C ASN A 667 3.77 -50.54 -0.31
N ASN A 668 4.29 -49.36 0.02
CA ASN A 668 5.48 -48.82 -0.64
C ASN A 668 5.25 -48.66 -2.16
N ILE A 669 4.12 -48.03 -2.50
CA ILE A 669 3.76 -47.66 -3.87
C ILE A 669 4.09 -46.19 -4.06
N ASP A 670 4.91 -45.87 -5.05
CA ASP A 670 5.26 -44.50 -5.41
C ASP A 670 4.58 -44.12 -6.73
N ILE A 671 3.75 -43.08 -6.70
CA ILE A 671 3.08 -42.51 -7.88
C ILE A 671 3.60 -41.08 -8.06
N VAL A 672 4.52 -40.87 -9.01
CA VAL A 672 5.24 -39.61 -9.15
C VAL A 672 5.29 -39.08 -10.58
N ASP A 673 5.25 -37.76 -10.74
CA ASP A 673 5.45 -37.09 -12.03
C ASP A 673 4.46 -37.54 -13.12
N ASN A 674 3.23 -37.92 -12.74
CA ASN A 674 2.19 -38.31 -13.68
C ASN A 674 1.21 -37.16 -13.96
N THR A 675 0.70 -37.09 -15.19
CA THR A 675 -0.44 -36.24 -15.56
C THR A 675 -1.66 -37.12 -15.80
N VAL A 676 -2.71 -36.97 -15.01
CA VAL A 676 -3.91 -37.82 -15.08
C VAL A 676 -5.15 -36.96 -15.34
N SER A 677 -5.87 -37.28 -16.41
CA SER A 677 -7.13 -36.62 -16.76
C SER A 677 -8.27 -37.64 -16.91
N SER A 678 -8.90 -38.00 -15.79
CA SER A 678 -10.04 -38.92 -15.79
C SER A 678 -11.33 -38.23 -16.26
N THR A 679 -12.25 -39.04 -16.78
CA THR A 679 -13.53 -38.54 -17.32
C THR A 679 -14.77 -39.16 -16.67
N SER A 680 -14.59 -40.12 -15.75
CA SER A 680 -15.74 -40.87 -15.20
C SER A 680 -15.70 -41.25 -13.72
N ARG A 681 -14.54 -41.24 -13.04
CA ARG A 681 -14.38 -41.29 -11.56
C ARG A 681 -13.02 -40.69 -11.16
N ASN A 682 -12.50 -41.07 -9.99
CA ASN A 682 -11.32 -40.48 -9.37
C ASN A 682 -10.03 -40.68 -10.18
N ASN A 683 -9.12 -39.70 -10.13
CA ASN A 683 -7.81 -39.88 -10.76
C ASN A 683 -7.00 -40.95 -10.02
N ILE A 684 -7.05 -40.92 -8.68
CA ILE A 684 -6.35 -41.88 -7.81
C ILE A 684 -7.31 -42.40 -6.74
N LEU A 685 -7.44 -43.72 -6.65
CA LEU A 685 -8.15 -44.45 -5.61
C LEU A 685 -7.15 -45.26 -4.80
N ILE A 686 -7.12 -45.05 -3.48
CA ILE A 686 -6.24 -45.76 -2.55
C ILE A 686 -7.11 -46.40 -1.47
N SER A 687 -7.01 -47.72 -1.34
CA SER A 687 -7.73 -48.51 -0.36
C SER A 687 -6.76 -49.33 0.48
N ALA A 688 -6.80 -49.21 1.81
CA ALA A 688 -6.03 -50.03 2.75
C ALA A 688 -4.52 -50.15 2.43
N SER A 689 -3.91 -49.07 1.93
CA SER A 689 -2.55 -49.09 1.36
C SER A 689 -1.61 -48.04 1.96
N THR A 690 -0.30 -48.30 1.91
CA THR A 690 0.78 -47.34 2.20
C THR A 690 1.36 -46.82 0.88
N VAL A 691 1.11 -45.55 0.55
CA VAL A 691 1.39 -44.98 -0.78
C VAL A 691 2.00 -43.58 -0.67
N PHE A 692 3.00 -43.28 -1.50
CA PHE A 692 3.46 -41.92 -1.76
C PHE A 692 2.90 -41.44 -3.10
N VAL A 693 2.26 -40.27 -3.10
CA VAL A 693 1.73 -39.62 -4.30
C VAL A 693 2.30 -38.21 -4.35
N GLY A 694 3.21 -37.93 -5.29
CA GLY A 694 3.79 -36.60 -5.35
C GLY A 694 4.18 -36.09 -6.72
N ARG A 695 4.15 -34.76 -6.89
CA ARG A 695 4.42 -34.07 -8.17
C ARG A 695 3.52 -34.49 -9.33
N ASN A 696 2.30 -34.96 -9.04
CA ASN A 696 1.34 -35.30 -10.09
C ASN A 696 0.47 -34.10 -10.46
N ILE A 697 0.03 -34.04 -11.72
CA ILE A 697 -0.95 -33.09 -12.23
C ILE A 697 -2.26 -33.84 -12.48
N LEU A 698 -3.31 -33.53 -11.72
CA LEU A 698 -4.58 -34.24 -11.74
C LEU A 698 -5.69 -33.32 -12.24
N HIS A 699 -6.35 -33.70 -13.33
CA HIS A 699 -7.48 -32.98 -13.93
C HIS A 699 -8.73 -33.86 -13.91
N ASP A 700 -9.80 -33.45 -13.22
CA ASP A 700 -11.10 -34.13 -13.29
C ASP A 700 -12.08 -33.37 -14.19
N ALA A 701 -12.67 -34.06 -15.16
CA ALA A 701 -13.64 -33.50 -16.11
C ALA A 701 -15.11 -33.74 -15.71
N GLY A 702 -15.40 -34.42 -14.59
CA GLY A 702 -16.75 -34.87 -14.22
C GLY A 702 -17.33 -34.22 -12.95
N SER A 703 -18.64 -33.98 -12.93
CA SER A 703 -19.38 -33.64 -11.70
C SER A 703 -19.66 -34.89 -10.86
N GLY A 704 -19.42 -34.87 -9.55
CA GLY A 704 -19.73 -35.99 -8.64
C GLY A 704 -18.52 -36.80 -8.14
N PHE A 705 -17.28 -36.41 -8.50
CA PHE A 705 -16.08 -37.22 -8.32
C PHE A 705 -14.92 -36.46 -7.67
N GLN A 706 -14.00 -37.22 -7.09
CA GLN A 706 -12.84 -36.72 -6.34
C GLN A 706 -11.58 -36.85 -7.18
N SER A 707 -10.62 -35.93 -7.08
CA SER A 707 -9.31 -36.18 -7.70
C SER A 707 -8.54 -37.29 -7.01
N ILE A 708 -8.42 -37.24 -5.67
CA ILE A 708 -7.77 -38.30 -4.88
C ILE A 708 -8.76 -38.76 -3.82
N TYR A 709 -8.99 -40.08 -3.75
CA TYR A 709 -9.82 -40.69 -2.72
C TYR A 709 -9.03 -41.78 -1.98
N VAL A 710 -8.89 -41.61 -0.67
CA VAL A 710 -8.22 -42.56 0.22
C VAL A 710 -9.27 -43.15 1.17
N SER A 711 -9.51 -44.45 1.06
CA SER A 711 -10.33 -45.22 1.99
C SER A 711 -9.49 -46.17 2.83
N GLU A 712 -9.67 -46.16 4.15
CA GLU A 712 -8.94 -47.05 5.08
C GLU A 712 -7.40 -46.98 4.94
N GLY A 713 -6.87 -45.89 4.39
CA GLY A 713 -5.44 -45.71 4.13
C GLY A 713 -4.64 -45.42 5.41
N LEU A 714 -3.40 -45.91 5.45
CA LEU A 714 -2.46 -45.70 6.53
C LEU A 714 -1.10 -45.30 5.97
N ASN A 715 -0.51 -44.21 6.49
CA ASN A 715 0.77 -43.67 6.02
C ASN A 715 0.77 -43.27 4.54
N VAL A 716 -0.37 -42.81 4.00
CA VAL A 716 -0.43 -42.21 2.67
C VAL A 716 0.16 -40.80 2.75
N ASN A 717 1.14 -40.49 1.90
CA ASN A 717 1.74 -39.17 1.81
C ASN A 717 1.44 -38.54 0.44
N LEU A 718 0.64 -37.48 0.46
CA LEU A 718 0.26 -36.69 -0.70
C LEU A 718 1.08 -35.40 -0.68
N GLU A 719 2.11 -35.28 -1.54
CA GLU A 719 3.03 -34.14 -1.52
C GLU A 719 3.26 -33.45 -2.87
N ASN A 720 3.13 -32.12 -2.91
CA ASN A 720 3.44 -31.33 -4.11
C ASN A 720 2.59 -31.70 -5.36
N ASN A 721 1.33 -32.10 -5.18
CA ASN A 721 0.44 -32.37 -6.32
C ASN A 721 -0.29 -31.09 -6.76
N GLU A 722 -0.54 -30.97 -8.06
CA GLU A 722 -1.35 -29.92 -8.68
C GLU A 722 -2.70 -30.52 -9.07
N ILE A 723 -3.78 -30.06 -8.44
CA ILE A 723 -5.11 -30.69 -8.53
C ILE A 723 -6.13 -29.69 -9.05
N TYR A 724 -6.77 -30.06 -10.16
CA TYR A 724 -7.88 -29.35 -10.79
C TYR A 724 -9.10 -30.27 -10.78
N SER A 725 -10.07 -30.02 -9.90
CA SER A 725 -11.26 -30.87 -9.78
C SER A 725 -12.54 -30.06 -9.99
N CYS A 726 -13.56 -30.67 -10.59
CA CYS A 726 -14.86 -30.02 -10.78
C CYS A 726 -15.78 -30.15 -9.55
N ASP A 727 -15.54 -31.10 -8.64
CA ASP A 727 -16.45 -31.38 -7.51
C ASP A 727 -15.71 -31.52 -6.17
N GLU A 728 -14.82 -32.49 -5.99
CA GLU A 728 -14.08 -32.67 -4.73
C GLU A 728 -12.57 -32.85 -5.00
N GLY A 729 -11.72 -32.28 -4.15
CA GLY A 729 -10.26 -32.34 -4.32
C GLY A 729 -9.67 -33.64 -3.79
N ILE A 730 -9.30 -33.62 -2.51
CA ILE A 730 -8.74 -34.77 -1.77
C ILE A 730 -9.75 -35.22 -0.72
N ILE A 731 -10.10 -36.50 -0.70
CA ILE A 731 -10.92 -37.09 0.36
C ILE A 731 -10.15 -38.19 1.09
N LEU A 732 -10.12 -38.09 2.41
CA LEU A 732 -9.69 -39.14 3.33
C LEU A 732 -10.93 -39.68 4.06
N SER A 733 -11.23 -40.96 3.92
CA SER A 733 -12.35 -41.63 4.58
C SER A 733 -11.86 -42.83 5.38
N ASN A 734 -12.20 -42.90 6.67
CA ASN A 734 -11.74 -43.95 7.58
C ASN A 734 -10.20 -44.14 7.55
N SER A 735 -9.45 -43.09 7.23
CA SER A 735 -8.02 -43.14 6.90
C SER A 735 -7.22 -42.36 7.92
N ASN A 736 -6.18 -42.99 8.49
CA ASN A 736 -5.49 -42.44 9.65
C ASN A 736 -3.99 -42.27 9.39
N SER A 737 -3.36 -41.35 10.12
CA SER A 737 -1.89 -41.16 10.07
C SER A 737 -1.33 -40.86 8.66
N ASN A 738 -2.10 -40.14 7.84
CA ASN A 738 -1.70 -39.72 6.50
C ASN A 738 -1.13 -38.29 6.53
N ILE A 739 -0.37 -37.93 5.50
CA ILE A 739 0.21 -36.59 5.32
C ILE A 739 -0.35 -36.02 4.02
N VAL A 740 -0.89 -34.80 4.09
CA VAL A 740 -1.32 -34.01 2.93
C VAL A 740 -0.58 -32.69 2.99
N ASN A 741 0.48 -32.56 2.20
CA ASN A 741 1.44 -31.48 2.34
C ASN A 741 1.77 -30.78 1.01
N LYS A 742 1.79 -29.44 0.98
CA LYS A 742 2.21 -28.66 -0.20
C LYS A 742 1.44 -28.93 -1.50
N ASN A 743 0.20 -29.42 -1.41
CA ASN A 743 -0.64 -29.61 -2.59
C ASN A 743 -1.30 -28.29 -2.97
N ASN A 744 -1.48 -28.08 -4.27
CA ASN A 744 -2.14 -26.92 -4.84
C ASN A 744 -3.46 -27.37 -5.46
N ILE A 745 -4.58 -26.92 -4.90
CA ILE A 745 -5.92 -27.44 -5.20
C ILE A 745 -6.80 -26.29 -5.67
N HIS A 746 -7.22 -26.34 -6.93
CA HIS A 746 -7.91 -25.25 -7.62
C HIS A 746 -9.31 -25.62 -8.09
N ASP A 747 -10.16 -24.61 -8.11
CA ASP A 747 -11.44 -24.54 -8.83
C ASP A 747 -12.44 -25.67 -8.48
N VAL A 748 -12.34 -26.22 -7.27
CA VAL A 748 -13.19 -27.31 -6.78
C VAL A 748 -14.55 -26.78 -6.34
N SER A 749 -15.65 -27.20 -6.96
CA SER A 749 -16.98 -26.66 -6.60
C SER A 749 -17.49 -27.09 -5.21
N GLY A 750 -17.03 -28.25 -4.71
CA GLY A 750 -17.24 -28.78 -3.37
C GLY A 750 -16.05 -28.52 -2.45
N ASP A 751 -15.61 -29.50 -1.68
CA ASP A 751 -14.56 -29.32 -0.68
C ASP A 751 -13.16 -29.63 -1.25
N ALA A 752 -12.18 -28.77 -0.96
CA ALA A 752 -10.82 -28.96 -1.48
C ALA A 752 -10.11 -30.13 -0.77
N ILE A 753 -10.27 -30.23 0.56
CA ILE A 753 -9.80 -31.36 1.37
C ILE A 753 -10.91 -31.77 2.34
N SER A 754 -11.34 -33.03 2.30
CA SER A 754 -12.35 -33.58 3.20
C SER A 754 -11.84 -34.77 3.99
N LEU A 755 -12.08 -34.79 5.31
CA LEU A 755 -11.77 -35.89 6.20
C LEU A 755 -13.05 -36.43 6.84
N PHE A 756 -13.37 -37.69 6.59
CA PHE A 756 -14.53 -38.41 7.14
C PHE A 756 -14.05 -39.54 8.06
N GLU A 757 -14.42 -39.48 9.34
CA GLU A 757 -14.05 -40.51 10.33
C GLU A 757 -12.54 -40.84 10.29
N SER A 758 -11.70 -39.82 10.09
CA SER A 758 -10.27 -39.94 9.76
C SER A 758 -9.43 -39.18 10.77
N ASP A 759 -8.56 -39.88 11.50
CA ASP A 759 -7.87 -39.38 12.68
C ASP A 759 -6.34 -39.39 12.54
N GLY A 760 -5.67 -38.46 13.25
CA GLY A 760 -4.20 -38.42 13.33
C GLY A 760 -3.49 -38.06 12.03
N ASN A 761 -4.18 -37.47 11.06
CA ASN A 761 -3.60 -37.00 9.80
C ASN A 761 -2.94 -35.63 9.98
N VAL A 762 -1.97 -35.31 9.12
CA VAL A 762 -1.26 -34.03 9.08
C VAL A 762 -1.60 -33.32 7.77
N ILE A 763 -2.22 -32.15 7.86
CA ILE A 763 -2.62 -31.32 6.71
C ILE A 763 -1.85 -30.00 6.78
N SER A 764 -0.83 -29.83 5.93
CA SER A 764 0.06 -28.68 6.04
C SER A 764 0.48 -28.03 4.73
N SER A 765 0.73 -26.72 4.73
CA SER A 765 1.34 -26.01 3.60
C SER A 765 0.58 -26.14 2.27
N ASN A 766 -0.69 -26.54 2.26
CA ASN A 766 -1.48 -26.66 1.04
C ASN A 766 -2.04 -25.30 0.61
N ARG A 767 -2.21 -25.12 -0.69
CA ARG A 767 -2.77 -23.91 -1.29
C ARG A 767 -4.12 -24.23 -1.91
N LEU A 768 -5.19 -23.65 -1.37
CA LEU A 768 -6.58 -23.94 -1.72
C LEU A 768 -7.20 -22.71 -2.40
N ILE A 769 -7.43 -22.80 -3.71
CA ILE A 769 -7.84 -21.67 -4.56
C ILE A 769 -9.22 -21.88 -5.19
N ASN A 770 -10.11 -20.88 -5.07
CA ASN A 770 -11.46 -20.87 -5.67
C ASN A 770 -12.35 -22.09 -5.36
N ASN A 771 -12.30 -22.62 -4.13
CA ASN A 771 -13.02 -23.84 -3.79
C ASN A 771 -14.37 -23.60 -3.10
N GLY A 772 -15.29 -24.56 -3.14
CA GLY A 772 -16.54 -24.51 -2.40
C GLY A 772 -16.29 -24.39 -0.90
N GLN A 773 -15.64 -25.36 -0.26
CA GLN A 773 -15.07 -25.22 1.09
C GLN A 773 -13.58 -25.56 1.05
N GLY A 774 -12.77 -24.93 1.91
CA GLY A 774 -11.34 -25.21 1.99
C GLY A 774 -11.08 -26.61 2.57
N ILE A 775 -11.28 -26.75 3.88
CA ILE A 775 -11.04 -28.01 4.59
C ILE A 775 -12.31 -28.40 5.36
N ASN A 776 -12.83 -29.59 5.16
CA ASN A 776 -14.04 -30.08 5.81
C ASN A 776 -13.75 -31.34 6.65
N LEU A 777 -13.95 -31.27 7.97
CA LEU A 777 -13.70 -32.34 8.93
C LEU A 777 -15.03 -32.86 9.51
N ILE A 778 -15.41 -34.07 9.11
CA ILE A 778 -16.67 -34.72 9.50
C ILE A 778 -16.36 -35.95 10.35
N GLN A 779 -16.78 -35.91 11.62
CA GLN A 779 -16.58 -37.01 12.58
C GLN A 779 -15.10 -37.43 12.72
N SER A 780 -14.18 -36.51 12.45
CA SER A 780 -12.73 -36.69 12.48
C SER A 780 -12.13 -35.95 13.67
N ALA A 781 -11.12 -36.50 14.32
CA ALA A 781 -10.47 -35.98 15.52
C ALA A 781 -8.94 -36.17 15.49
N THR A 782 -8.21 -35.43 16.33
CA THR A 782 -6.76 -35.56 16.51
C THR A 782 -5.90 -35.28 15.27
N ASN A 783 -6.48 -34.70 14.21
CA ASN A 783 -5.72 -34.25 13.05
C ASN A 783 -4.95 -32.96 13.37
N LEU A 784 -3.80 -32.78 12.74
CA LEU A 784 -2.93 -31.61 12.86
C LEU A 784 -3.00 -30.79 11.58
N ILE A 785 -3.54 -29.57 11.66
CA ILE A 785 -3.74 -28.68 10.51
C ILE A 785 -3.01 -27.35 10.74
N PHE A 786 -2.07 -27.00 9.85
CA PHE A 786 -1.26 -25.78 9.97
C PHE A 786 -0.74 -25.27 8.62
N ASP A 787 -0.42 -23.98 8.50
CA ASP A 787 0.19 -23.36 7.31
C ASP A 787 -0.54 -23.56 5.97
N ASN A 788 -1.86 -23.82 5.98
CA ASN A 788 -2.65 -23.92 4.75
C ASN A 788 -3.14 -22.52 4.33
N TYR A 789 -3.04 -22.23 3.04
CA TYR A 789 -3.46 -20.98 2.42
C TYR A 789 -4.83 -21.14 1.75
N LEU A 790 -5.80 -20.31 2.13
CA LEU A 790 -7.16 -20.28 1.56
C LEU A 790 -7.39 -18.92 0.89
N SER A 791 -7.65 -18.92 -0.42
CA SER A 791 -7.89 -17.68 -1.20
C SER A 791 -9.31 -17.10 -1.04
N ASP A 792 -9.51 -15.84 -1.47
CA ASP A 792 -10.70 -14.99 -1.25
C ASP A 792 -12.06 -15.52 -1.80
N ASN A 793 -12.09 -16.63 -2.54
CA ASN A 793 -13.33 -17.29 -2.99
C ASN A 793 -13.51 -18.70 -2.40
N THR A 794 -12.69 -19.10 -1.43
CA THR A 794 -12.79 -20.39 -0.75
C THR A 794 -13.51 -20.23 0.59
N ARG A 795 -14.62 -20.95 0.83
CA ARG A 795 -15.27 -20.88 2.16
C ARG A 795 -14.34 -21.45 3.25
N ASN A 796 -14.45 -20.88 4.45
CA ASN A 796 -13.67 -21.28 5.62
C ASN A 796 -13.81 -22.78 5.93
N ALA A 797 -12.87 -23.29 6.72
CA ALA A 797 -12.88 -24.67 7.16
C ALA A 797 -14.08 -24.98 8.07
N PHE A 798 -14.65 -26.17 7.91
CA PHE A 798 -15.66 -26.73 8.80
C PHE A 798 -15.03 -27.81 9.67
N ASP A 799 -15.22 -27.72 10.99
CA ASP A 799 -14.74 -28.72 11.95
C ASP A 799 -15.84 -29.07 12.95
N ALA A 800 -16.27 -30.34 12.94
CA ALA A 800 -17.24 -30.90 13.88
C ALA A 800 -16.61 -31.77 14.99
N GLY A 801 -15.27 -31.80 15.10
CA GLY A 801 -14.52 -32.66 16.02
C GLY A 801 -13.44 -31.95 16.85
N ASN A 802 -12.62 -32.74 17.57
CA ASN A 802 -11.51 -32.24 18.39
C ASN A 802 -10.20 -32.29 17.58
N ASN A 803 -9.99 -31.34 16.66
CA ASN A 803 -8.77 -31.25 15.84
C ASN A 803 -7.89 -30.05 16.25
N PHE A 804 -6.59 -30.12 15.96
CA PHE A 804 -5.62 -29.07 16.30
C PHE A 804 -5.37 -28.16 15.09
N TRP A 805 -5.63 -26.86 15.27
CA TRP A 805 -5.45 -25.83 14.25
C TRP A 805 -4.37 -24.83 14.69
N PHE A 806 -3.39 -24.57 13.83
CA PHE A 806 -2.43 -23.49 14.00
C PHE A 806 -2.59 -22.47 12.86
N THR A 807 -2.73 -21.19 13.20
CA THR A 807 -2.90 -20.10 12.23
C THR A 807 -1.60 -19.33 12.09
N SER A 808 -1.21 -18.98 10.85
CA SER A 808 -0.10 -18.07 10.58
C SER A 808 -0.61 -16.61 10.60
N PRO A 809 0.24 -15.59 10.82
CA PRO A 809 -0.17 -14.18 10.78
C PRO A 809 -0.44 -13.63 9.37
N GLU A 810 -0.18 -14.41 8.31
CA GLU A 810 -0.34 -13.96 6.92
C GLU A 810 -1.81 -13.89 6.49
N SER A 811 -2.19 -12.83 5.77
CA SER A 811 -3.54 -12.68 5.22
C SER A 811 -3.92 -13.88 4.33
N GLY A 812 -5.03 -14.56 4.65
CA GLY A 812 -5.48 -15.76 3.93
C GLY A 812 -5.05 -17.10 4.55
N THR A 813 -4.48 -17.09 5.76
CA THR A 813 -4.15 -18.31 6.51
C THR A 813 -5.17 -18.59 7.63
N ASN A 814 -5.77 -19.79 7.59
CA ASN A 814 -6.67 -20.44 8.56
C ASN A 814 -7.66 -19.55 9.37
N VAL A 815 -8.96 -19.56 9.00
CA VAL A 815 -10.07 -19.05 9.82
C VAL A 815 -10.89 -20.22 10.40
N VAL A 816 -10.98 -20.28 11.74
CA VAL A 816 -11.79 -21.26 12.49
C VAL A 816 -13.27 -20.85 12.46
N GLY A 817 -14.14 -21.70 11.92
CA GLY A 817 -15.60 -21.54 11.99
C GLY A 817 -16.27 -22.76 12.62
N GLY A 818 -16.66 -22.66 13.89
CA GLY A 818 -17.41 -23.71 14.60
C GLY A 818 -18.92 -23.42 14.66
N SER A 819 -19.70 -24.43 14.27
CA SER A 819 -21.15 -24.67 14.43
C SER A 819 -22.18 -23.69 13.83
N ILE A 820 -23.15 -24.30 13.16
CA ILE A 820 -24.35 -23.72 12.52
C ILE A 820 -25.09 -22.80 13.50
N ILE A 821 -24.91 -21.48 13.36
CA ILE A 821 -25.91 -20.43 13.15
C ILE A 821 -25.15 -19.10 12.92
N ALA A 822 -25.15 -18.64 11.66
CA ALA A 822 -24.85 -17.29 11.17
C ALA A 822 -23.43 -16.69 11.31
N GLY A 823 -22.81 -16.39 10.15
CA GLY A 823 -21.99 -15.18 9.94
C GLY A 823 -20.47 -15.35 9.78
N ASN A 824 -19.95 -15.10 8.57
CA ASN A 824 -18.52 -14.89 8.28
C ASN A 824 -17.98 -13.66 9.03
N TYR A 825 -16.76 -13.70 9.57
CA TYR A 825 -15.99 -12.47 9.84
C TYR A 825 -14.47 -12.67 9.73
N TRP A 826 -13.84 -11.86 8.90
CA TRP A 826 -12.61 -11.14 9.26
C TRP A 826 -12.91 -9.63 9.23
N SER A 827 -12.41 -8.94 10.26
CA SER A 827 -12.18 -7.50 10.40
C SER A 827 -13.25 -6.50 9.93
N ASP A 828 -14.05 -5.98 10.87
CA ASP A 828 -14.16 -4.51 11.02
C ASP A 828 -14.62 -4.08 12.43
N LEU A 829 -14.04 -2.98 12.86
CA LEU A 829 -14.23 -2.30 14.13
C LEU A 829 -15.55 -1.49 14.11
N THR A 830 -16.74 -2.09 13.98
CA THR A 830 -17.99 -1.44 14.42
C THR A 830 -19.08 -2.46 14.74
N CYS A 831 -19.40 -2.60 16.03
CA CYS A 831 -20.62 -3.24 16.47
C CYS A 831 -21.79 -2.30 16.14
N ASN A 832 -22.60 -2.62 15.11
CA ASN A 832 -23.90 -1.98 14.91
C ASN A 832 -24.97 -3.07 14.84
N ASP A 833 -25.68 -3.19 15.96
CA ASP A 833 -26.70 -4.18 16.25
C ASP A 833 -28.05 -3.80 15.61
N ALA A 834 -28.73 -4.77 15.03
CA ALA A 834 -30.14 -4.71 14.68
C ALA A 834 -30.88 -5.97 15.17
N GLY A 835 -30.77 -6.26 16.47
CA GLY A 835 -31.49 -7.31 17.22
C GLY A 835 -30.81 -8.66 17.07
N ASP A 836 -30.32 -9.33 18.12
CA ASP A 836 -30.99 -9.64 19.39
C ASP A 836 -30.05 -9.96 20.58
N GLY A 837 -28.78 -9.59 20.53
CA GLY A 837 -27.93 -9.44 21.71
C GLY A 837 -27.33 -10.72 22.34
N ILE A 838 -26.18 -10.49 22.99
CA ILE A 838 -25.37 -11.36 23.86
C ILE A 838 -24.33 -12.23 23.13
N CYS A 839 -23.05 -11.97 23.41
CA CYS A 839 -22.01 -12.99 23.56
C CYS A 839 -21.03 -12.53 24.66
N GLU A 840 -21.24 -13.04 25.88
CA GLU A 840 -20.26 -13.08 26.97
C GLU A 840 -19.56 -14.47 26.99
N GLU A 841 -18.27 -14.46 27.37
CA GLU A 841 -17.39 -15.55 27.89
C GLU A 841 -16.61 -16.52 26.95
N ASP A 842 -15.28 -16.33 26.99
CA ASP A 842 -14.12 -17.22 27.17
C ASP A 842 -14.03 -18.61 26.52
N TYR A 843 -13.18 -18.70 25.47
CA TYR A 843 -12.40 -19.91 25.13
C TYR A 843 -10.93 -19.57 24.88
N THR A 844 -10.03 -20.36 25.48
CA THR A 844 -8.57 -20.25 25.32
C THR A 844 -8.11 -20.74 23.94
N ILE A 845 -7.67 -19.81 23.09
CA ILE A 845 -6.81 -20.08 21.94
C ILE A 845 -5.36 -20.14 22.47
N GLY A 846 -4.71 -21.30 22.34
CA GLY A 846 -3.31 -21.45 22.70
C GLY A 846 -2.40 -20.87 21.61
N VAL A 847 -2.07 -19.58 21.70
CA VAL A 847 -1.03 -18.98 20.85
C VAL A 847 0.32 -19.22 21.53
N ASN A 848 1.22 -19.95 20.87
CA ASN A 848 2.60 -20.08 21.31
C ASN A 848 3.41 -18.88 20.77
N ILE A 849 3.59 -17.86 21.61
CA ILE A 849 4.36 -16.65 21.30
C ILE A 849 5.75 -16.81 21.94
N ASP A 850 6.59 -17.65 21.36
CA ASP A 850 8.01 -17.71 21.74
C ASP A 850 8.84 -17.73 20.45
N GLU A 851 9.07 -16.53 19.89
CA GLU A 851 10.34 -16.03 19.36
C GLU A 851 10.09 -14.71 18.60
N HIS A 852 10.40 -13.59 19.28
CA HIS A 852 10.73 -12.23 18.79
C HIS A 852 10.05 -11.11 19.62
N PRO A 853 10.82 -10.17 20.20
CA PRO A 853 10.27 -9.09 21.02
C PRO A 853 9.64 -8.01 20.13
N LEU A 854 8.34 -7.79 20.27
CA LEU A 854 7.66 -6.63 19.68
C LEU A 854 7.97 -5.38 20.50
N VAL A 855 8.60 -4.39 19.85
CA VAL A 855 8.65 -3.01 20.31
C VAL A 855 7.38 -2.32 19.85
N SER A 856 6.69 -1.65 20.78
CA SER A 856 5.43 -0.93 20.53
C SER A 856 5.65 0.38 19.77
N SER A 857 4.80 0.63 18.77
CA SER A 857 4.23 1.96 18.50
C SER A 857 2.83 1.80 17.93
#